data_AF-A0A1H3EQM6-F1
#
_entry.id   AF-A0A1H3EQM6-F1
#
_cell.length_a   1.000
_cell.length_b   1.000
_cell.length_c   1.000
_cell.angle_alpha   90.00
_cell.angle_beta   90.00
_cell.angle_gamma   90.00
#
_symmetry.space_group_name_H-M   'P 1'
#
loop_
_entity.id
_entity.type
_entity.pdbx_description
1 polymer ?
#
loop_
_entity_poly.entity_id
_entity_poly.type
_entity_poly.pdbx_seq_one_letter_code
_entity_poly.pdbx_strand_id
1 'polypeptide(L)'
;MDANDVLRVKYYSVNDLSVGFYVKRIEDIICNFVMEAKITDINEIIELYNIQHFFQNEIYPRYWTKQQLNDYSRIVKSFSKVMGIFFSDINIDELESMFNTINCDYRDDFWKLIEKYKVYERIPVEIFRDIILNKHFILNDVLKCKNLSKNFSKEIVAYMEINPICAEILLSYYLEKHDRDVETLYFPSELSSDEKIIILDNYISSNSPNSNYLKIIFESNSINNLCLPDRLRLKAKRKYNEQMEILFKDRTGFEYGVQVAFSDKQDEEIKCEMGNNRILSFSYSSKWIKENLDYPTLLNNFIYLFGYTDLQFRSLHVSRETQMGILEKTLGIKGRKAYHTGIAFQQIQILAQLQMIGYCNELEKYNIYLEDIINWFFCIYLKEEFNAKGFNFNKSSRTASYLEKCRNIAAEIDSVLKRFKIYCEDGEIDDELLHMSTEHMFIKDIPSMLSDKYIYPCGDDYQMISHLLFSDQSIIHYLPKLSKTYNSFYDLLEKENVYYDMFQDYQTSSIDWLIDHNIIKIDDEKRITPYREKIKILNELYEHNVVCFNYLKKYQLIIIELKKLGMVQFSSSLFSKPEQDYYNYLFNKSEFDNGLDIRNSYLHGTQRVNENQNMQDYFIFLQNMILIVIKINEEFCLKCSKR
;
A
#
# COMPACT_ATOMS: atom_id res chain seq x y z
N MET A 1 38.09 4.53 3.36
CA MET A 1 38.05 3.08 3.63
C MET A 1 39.46 2.68 3.98
N ASP A 2 39.73 2.59 5.28
CA ASP A 2 41.04 2.12 5.77
C ASP A 2 41.14 0.62 5.53
N ALA A 3 42.29 0.20 5.01
CA ALA A 3 42.52 -1.09 4.37
C ALA A 3 42.70 -2.27 5.35
N ASN A 4 42.07 -2.27 6.52
CA ASN A 4 42.25 -3.31 7.54
C ASN A 4 41.00 -3.66 8.37
N ASP A 5 39.78 -3.31 7.93
CA ASP A 5 38.58 -3.87 8.55
C ASP A 5 38.44 -5.34 8.15
N VAL A 6 38.90 -6.24 9.03
CA VAL A 6 38.59 -7.67 8.97
C VAL A 6 37.07 -7.80 8.99
N LEU A 7 36.49 -8.42 7.96
CA LEU A 7 35.06 -8.71 7.90
C LEU A 7 34.67 -9.61 9.10
N ARG A 8 34.09 -9.01 10.15
CA ARG A 8 33.69 -9.71 11.37
C ARG A 8 32.30 -10.35 11.18
N VAL A 9 32.06 -11.48 11.85
CA VAL A 9 30.80 -12.25 11.70
C VAL A 9 29.61 -11.50 12.32
N LYS A 10 28.60 -11.17 11.51
CA LYS A 10 27.33 -10.61 11.98
C LYS A 10 26.16 -11.50 11.54
N TYR A 11 25.28 -11.80 12.48
CA TYR A 11 24.02 -12.47 12.22
C TYR A 11 22.90 -11.44 12.15
N TYR A 12 22.27 -11.28 10.98
CA TYR A 12 21.12 -10.38 10.80
C TYR A 12 19.79 -11.13 10.89
N SER A 13 19.63 -12.23 10.14
CA SER A 13 18.42 -13.06 10.15
C SER A 13 18.66 -14.41 9.47
N VAL A 14 17.70 -15.33 9.57
CA VAL A 14 17.73 -16.64 8.87
C VAL A 14 17.73 -16.48 7.35
N ASN A 15 17.12 -15.42 6.83
CA ASN A 15 16.97 -15.16 5.40
C ASN A 15 18.06 -14.23 4.85
N ASP A 16 19.13 -14.00 5.60
CA ASP A 16 20.22 -13.14 5.18
C ASP A 16 21.09 -13.81 4.11
N LEU A 17 21.25 -13.14 2.97
CA LEU A 17 22.08 -13.64 1.86
C LEU A 17 23.58 -13.49 2.13
N SER A 18 23.97 -12.72 3.16
CA SER A 18 25.38 -12.51 3.49
C SER A 18 26.04 -13.70 4.20
N VAL A 19 25.24 -14.66 4.69
CA VAL A 19 25.65 -15.85 5.44
C VAL A 19 26.87 -16.57 4.82
N GLY A 20 26.88 -16.74 3.50
CA GLY A 20 27.94 -17.46 2.79
C GLY A 20 29.33 -16.83 2.94
N PHE A 21 29.41 -15.50 3.10
CA PHE A 21 30.68 -14.79 3.24
C PHE A 21 31.35 -15.02 4.60
N TYR A 22 30.55 -15.32 5.64
CA TYR A 22 31.07 -15.49 7.00
C TYR A 22 31.58 -16.91 7.29
N VAL A 23 31.21 -17.89 6.48
CA VAL A 23 31.51 -19.32 6.70
C VAL A 23 32.98 -19.56 7.05
N LYS A 24 33.91 -19.02 6.24
CA LYS A 24 35.35 -19.20 6.47
C LYS A 24 35.81 -18.57 7.79
N ARG A 25 35.33 -17.36 8.09
CA ARG A 25 35.64 -16.65 9.34
C ARG A 25 35.10 -17.40 10.57
N ILE A 26 33.90 -17.99 10.45
CA ILE A 26 33.30 -18.83 11.49
C ILE A 26 34.19 -20.06 11.76
N GLU A 27 34.61 -20.77 10.71
CA GLU A 27 35.53 -21.90 10.84
C GLU A 27 36.85 -21.50 11.50
N ASP A 28 37.45 -20.39 11.05
CA ASP A 28 38.72 -19.89 11.57
C ASP A 28 38.63 -19.55 13.07
N ILE A 29 37.53 -18.92 13.50
CA ILE A 29 37.33 -18.58 14.92
C ILE A 29 37.14 -19.84 15.76
N ILE A 30 36.32 -20.80 15.29
CA ILE A 30 36.06 -22.04 16.04
C ILE A 30 37.33 -22.90 16.15
N CYS A 31 38.10 -23.03 15.07
CA CYS A 31 39.31 -23.87 15.05
C CYS A 31 40.42 -23.30 15.94
N ASN A 32 40.51 -21.97 16.04
CA ASN A 32 41.52 -21.29 16.85
C ASN A 32 41.03 -20.92 18.27
N PHE A 33 39.80 -21.33 18.64
CA PHE A 33 39.22 -20.95 19.92
C PHE A 33 39.91 -21.69 21.08
N VAL A 34 40.41 -20.92 22.05
CA VAL A 34 41.01 -21.42 23.29
C VAL A 34 40.17 -20.93 24.47
N MET A 35 39.56 -21.86 25.20
CA MET A 35 38.67 -21.60 26.33
C MET A 35 39.32 -20.80 27.46
N GLU A 36 40.60 -21.06 27.74
CA GLU A 36 41.35 -20.46 28.83
C GLU A 36 41.93 -19.09 28.48
N ALA A 37 41.90 -18.70 27.20
CA ALA A 37 42.41 -17.39 26.77
C ALA A 37 41.47 -16.28 27.23
N LYS A 38 42.03 -15.27 27.92
CA LYS A 38 41.26 -14.10 28.35
C LYS A 38 41.02 -13.17 27.14
N ILE A 39 39.77 -13.10 26.70
CA ILE A 39 39.34 -12.15 25.67
C ILE A 39 39.01 -10.81 26.35
N THR A 40 39.64 -9.72 25.88
CA THR A 40 39.41 -8.36 26.39
C THR A 40 38.71 -7.45 25.38
N ASP A 41 38.70 -7.79 24.09
CA ASP A 41 38.00 -7.01 23.06
C ASP A 41 36.50 -7.35 23.05
N ILE A 42 35.66 -6.35 23.28
CA ILE A 42 34.20 -6.48 23.22
C ILE A 42 33.71 -6.92 21.83
N ASN A 43 34.38 -6.51 20.76
CA ASN A 43 33.98 -6.90 19.41
C ASN A 43 34.17 -8.39 19.16
N GLU A 44 35.20 -9.01 19.75
CA GLU A 44 35.40 -10.46 19.69
C GLU A 44 34.30 -11.19 20.47
N ILE A 45 33.90 -10.67 21.64
CA ILE A 45 32.80 -11.22 22.44
C ILE A 45 31.47 -11.17 21.68
N ILE A 46 31.18 -10.05 21.00
CA ILE A 46 29.96 -9.91 20.18
C ILE A 46 30.03 -10.80 18.93
N GLU A 47 31.22 -10.98 18.34
CA GLU A 47 31.42 -11.91 17.22
C GLU A 47 31.11 -13.36 17.64
N LEU A 48 31.53 -13.80 18.83
CA LEU A 48 31.17 -15.10 19.39
C LEU A 48 29.65 -15.25 19.58
N TYR A 49 28.98 -14.19 20.07
CA TYR A 49 27.52 -14.18 20.20
C TYR A 49 26.81 -14.35 18.86
N ASN A 50 27.28 -13.66 17.81
CA ASN A 50 26.74 -13.79 16.47
C ASN A 50 26.94 -15.20 15.90
N ILE A 51 28.12 -15.81 16.11
CA ILE A 51 28.37 -17.20 15.70
C ILE A 51 27.39 -18.17 16.40
N GLN A 52 27.06 -17.96 17.68
CA GLN A 52 26.05 -18.80 18.35
C GLN A 52 24.70 -18.78 17.64
N HIS A 53 24.29 -17.62 17.11
CA HIS A 53 23.02 -17.50 16.39
C HIS A 53 22.99 -18.31 15.09
N PHE A 54 24.09 -18.35 14.33
CA PHE A 54 24.18 -19.21 13.14
C PHE A 54 23.92 -20.68 13.48
N PHE A 55 24.56 -21.18 14.55
CA PHE A 55 24.37 -22.57 14.98
C PHE A 55 22.99 -22.84 15.58
N GLN A 56 22.41 -21.89 16.32
CA GLN A 56 21.06 -22.03 16.89
C GLN A 56 19.98 -22.11 15.82
N ASN A 57 20.17 -21.44 14.68
CA ASN A 57 19.24 -21.46 13.55
C ASN A 57 19.60 -22.50 12.49
N GLU A 58 20.52 -23.44 12.80
CA GLU A 58 20.98 -24.51 11.91
C GLU A 58 21.56 -24.00 10.56
N ILE A 59 22.19 -22.82 10.58
CA ILE A 59 22.76 -22.15 9.41
C ILE A 59 24.25 -22.48 9.31
N TYR A 60 24.57 -23.52 8.55
CA TYR A 60 25.95 -23.92 8.28
C TYR A 60 26.09 -24.59 6.91
N PRO A 61 27.31 -24.67 6.35
CA PRO A 61 27.54 -25.25 5.03
C PRO A 61 27.20 -26.74 4.96
N ARG A 62 26.62 -27.17 3.84
CA ARG A 62 26.29 -28.58 3.57
C ARG A 62 27.52 -29.49 3.45
N TYR A 63 28.71 -28.93 3.23
CA TYR A 63 29.95 -29.71 3.09
C TYR A 63 30.56 -30.11 4.46
N TRP A 64 30.06 -29.59 5.59
CA TRP A 64 30.52 -30.02 6.90
C TRP A 64 30.05 -31.45 7.21
N THR A 65 30.97 -32.29 7.67
CA THR A 65 30.63 -33.64 8.11
C THR A 65 29.87 -33.61 9.44
N LYS A 66 29.05 -34.65 9.70
CA LYS A 66 28.34 -34.79 10.99
C LYS A 66 29.29 -34.75 12.20
N GLN A 67 30.51 -35.26 12.04
CA GLN A 67 31.52 -35.24 13.08
C GLN A 67 32.02 -33.81 13.34
N GLN A 68 32.40 -33.08 12.29
CA GLN A 68 32.80 -31.67 12.40
C GLN A 68 31.70 -30.81 13.01
N LEU A 69 30.44 -31.00 12.60
CA LEU A 69 29.32 -30.26 13.14
C LEU A 69 29.14 -30.49 14.64
N ASN A 70 29.29 -31.74 15.09
CA ASN A 70 29.21 -32.09 16.51
C ASN A 70 30.35 -31.46 17.32
N ASP A 71 31.57 -31.47 16.79
CA ASP A 71 32.74 -30.88 17.44
C ASP A 71 32.62 -29.35 17.52
N TYR A 72 32.26 -28.69 16.41
CA TYR A 72 32.02 -27.25 16.37
C TYR A 72 30.88 -26.84 17.30
N SER A 73 29.78 -27.59 17.32
CA SER A 73 28.65 -27.32 18.22
C SER A 73 29.04 -27.42 19.70
N ARG A 74 29.98 -28.30 20.06
CA ARG A 74 30.52 -28.37 21.43
C ARG A 74 31.33 -27.12 21.78
N ILE A 75 32.16 -26.65 20.85
CA ILE A 75 32.95 -25.42 21.03
C ILE A 75 32.02 -24.20 21.15
N VAL A 76 31.05 -24.05 20.25
CA VAL A 76 30.11 -22.92 20.25
C VAL A 76 29.25 -22.87 21.52
N LYS A 77 28.88 -24.02 22.09
CA LYS A 77 28.21 -24.08 23.41
C LYS A 77 29.07 -23.49 24.54
N SER A 78 30.39 -23.59 24.42
CA SER A 78 31.32 -23.09 25.43
C SER A 78 31.47 -21.57 25.40
N PHE A 79 31.14 -20.89 24.29
CA PHE A 79 31.18 -19.43 24.17
C PHE A 79 30.32 -18.73 25.23
N SER A 80 29.18 -19.31 25.62
CA SER A 80 28.31 -18.76 26.67
C SER A 80 29.05 -18.58 28.00
N LYS A 81 29.99 -19.47 28.32
CA LYS A 81 30.79 -19.38 29.54
C LYS A 81 31.77 -18.21 29.46
N VAL A 82 32.47 -18.07 28.34
CA VAL A 82 33.44 -16.97 28.12
C VAL A 82 32.73 -15.62 28.13
N MET A 83 31.60 -15.50 27.42
CA MET A 83 30.78 -14.28 27.46
C MET A 83 30.28 -13.96 28.87
N GLY A 84 29.82 -14.98 29.62
CA GLY A 84 29.38 -14.79 31.00
C GLY A 84 30.47 -14.26 31.93
N ILE A 85 31.70 -14.78 31.81
CA ILE A 85 32.87 -14.29 32.56
C ILE A 85 33.22 -12.86 32.14
N PHE A 86 33.24 -12.57 30.85
CA PHE A 86 33.52 -11.23 30.36
C PHE A 86 32.54 -10.20 30.92
N PHE A 87 31.22 -10.47 30.83
CA PHE A 87 30.21 -9.55 31.33
C PHE A 87 30.11 -9.55 32.86
N SER A 88 30.55 -10.59 33.60
CA SER A 88 30.67 -10.51 35.06
C SER A 88 31.78 -9.56 35.48
N ASP A 89 32.91 -9.58 34.77
CA ASP A 89 34.14 -8.86 35.12
C ASP A 89 34.26 -7.48 34.43
N ILE A 90 33.26 -7.10 33.65
CA ILE A 90 33.22 -5.82 32.92
C ILE A 90 33.39 -4.63 33.86
N ASN A 91 34.32 -3.74 33.50
CA ASN A 91 34.55 -2.50 34.23
C ASN A 91 33.52 -1.45 33.80
N ILE A 92 32.63 -1.08 34.72
CA ILE A 92 31.53 -0.15 34.45
C ILE A 92 32.04 1.28 34.25
N ASP A 93 33.13 1.66 34.90
CA ASP A 93 33.72 3.00 34.79
C ASP A 93 34.33 3.27 33.40
N GLU A 94 34.70 2.19 32.67
CA GLU A 94 35.26 2.25 31.31
C GLU A 94 34.20 1.95 30.23
N LEU A 95 32.92 1.85 30.60
CA LEU A 95 31.86 1.43 29.68
C LEU A 95 31.69 2.41 28.50
N GLU A 96 31.84 3.71 28.73
CA GLU A 96 31.75 4.75 27.69
C GLU A 96 32.90 4.63 26.69
N SER A 97 34.13 4.45 27.17
CA SER A 97 35.30 4.30 26.30
C SER A 97 35.21 3.00 25.50
N MET A 98 34.73 1.92 26.12
CA MET A 98 34.45 0.67 25.45
C MET A 98 33.35 0.81 24.40
N PHE A 99 32.26 1.55 24.69
CA PHE A 99 31.18 1.77 23.72
C PHE A 99 31.67 2.47 22.44
N ASN A 100 32.62 3.39 22.57
CA ASN A 100 33.24 4.07 21.44
C ASN A 100 34.06 3.17 20.51
N THR A 101 34.55 2.02 20.99
CA THR A 101 35.34 1.08 20.19
C THR A 101 34.51 -0.02 19.52
N ILE A 102 33.19 -0.07 19.80
CA ILE A 102 32.28 -1.06 19.22
C ILE A 102 32.03 -0.75 17.74
N ASN A 103 32.21 -1.76 16.90
CA ASN A 103 31.89 -1.72 15.48
C ASN A 103 30.43 -1.30 15.28
N CYS A 104 30.14 -0.49 14.25
CA CYS A 104 28.80 0.01 13.99
C CYS A 104 27.74 -1.11 13.89
N ASP A 105 28.08 -2.26 13.32
CA ASP A 105 27.15 -3.38 13.13
C ASP A 105 26.87 -4.16 14.42
N TYR A 106 27.62 -3.93 15.50
CA TYR A 106 27.55 -4.68 16.76
C TYR A 106 26.86 -3.94 17.90
N ARG A 107 26.43 -2.69 17.68
CA ARG A 107 25.85 -1.86 18.75
C ARG A 107 24.50 -2.36 19.26
N ASP A 108 23.67 -2.90 18.38
CA ASP A 108 22.40 -3.51 18.79
C ASP A 108 22.61 -4.78 19.62
N ASP A 109 23.57 -5.62 19.22
CA ASP A 109 23.96 -6.83 19.95
C ASP A 109 24.58 -6.51 21.30
N PHE A 110 25.36 -5.44 21.38
CA PHE A 110 25.91 -4.96 22.64
C PHE A 110 24.80 -4.72 23.67
N TRP A 111 23.75 -3.97 23.31
CA TRP A 111 22.64 -3.70 24.22
C TRP A 111 21.87 -4.97 24.58
N LYS A 112 21.65 -5.88 23.61
CA LYS A 112 21.04 -7.20 23.85
C LYS A 112 21.87 -8.02 24.86
N LEU A 113 23.20 -7.96 24.79
CA LEU A 113 24.09 -8.67 25.72
C LEU A 113 24.12 -8.01 27.11
N ILE A 114 24.13 -6.67 27.19
CA ILE A 114 24.00 -5.92 28.45
C ILE A 114 22.70 -6.32 29.17
N GLU A 115 21.59 -6.47 28.44
CA GLU A 115 20.34 -6.97 29.01
C GLU A 115 20.42 -8.44 29.41
N LYS A 116 20.90 -9.32 28.51
CA LYS A 116 20.99 -10.77 28.74
C LYS A 116 21.80 -11.12 29.99
N TYR A 117 22.89 -10.42 30.25
CA TYR A 117 23.76 -10.62 31.41
C TYR A 117 23.46 -9.67 32.58
N LYS A 118 22.36 -8.90 32.51
CA LYS A 118 21.91 -7.96 33.56
C LYS A 118 22.95 -6.92 33.99
N VAL A 119 23.85 -6.55 33.08
CA VAL A 119 24.89 -5.55 33.37
C VAL A 119 24.27 -4.19 33.66
N TYR A 120 23.10 -3.90 33.06
CA TYR A 120 22.34 -2.66 33.30
C TYR A 120 22.04 -2.37 34.77
N GLU A 121 21.94 -3.39 35.63
CA GLU A 121 21.69 -3.21 37.07
C GLU A 121 22.87 -2.57 37.81
N ARG A 122 24.08 -2.65 37.23
CA ARG A 122 25.32 -2.11 37.80
C ARG A 122 25.73 -0.77 37.20
N ILE A 123 25.10 -0.32 36.11
CA ILE A 123 25.45 0.93 35.43
C ILE A 123 24.85 2.11 36.21
N PRO A 124 25.68 3.02 36.75
CA PRO A 124 25.21 4.28 37.33
C PRO A 124 24.46 5.12 36.31
N VAL A 125 23.49 5.89 36.80
CA VAL A 125 22.66 6.79 35.96
C VAL A 125 23.52 7.81 35.23
N GLU A 126 24.57 8.31 35.87
CA GLU A 126 25.50 9.29 35.34
C GLU A 126 26.23 8.75 34.10
N ILE A 127 26.76 7.53 34.18
CA ILE A 127 27.47 6.87 33.07
C ILE A 127 26.51 6.63 31.90
N PHE A 128 25.26 6.24 32.19
CA PHE A 128 24.27 6.06 31.13
C PHE A 128 23.93 7.39 30.42
N ARG A 129 23.88 8.51 31.15
CA ARG A 129 23.68 9.84 30.55
C ARG A 129 24.81 10.22 29.62
N ASP A 130 26.05 9.92 29.99
CA ASP A 130 27.22 10.18 29.15
C ASP A 130 27.16 9.34 27.85
N ILE A 131 26.78 8.05 27.96
CA ILE A 131 26.60 7.18 26.79
C ILE A 131 25.46 7.66 25.88
N ILE A 132 24.35 8.15 26.43
CA ILE A 132 23.22 8.66 25.65
C ILE A 132 23.62 9.87 24.79
N LEU A 133 24.51 10.73 25.29
CA LEU A 133 24.99 11.91 24.57
C LEU A 133 26.02 11.59 23.49
N ASN A 134 26.46 10.33 23.43
CA ASN A 134 27.43 9.87 22.45
C ASN A 134 26.85 9.90 21.03
N LYS A 135 27.65 10.36 20.05
CA LYS A 135 27.28 10.38 18.62
C LYS A 135 26.96 9.00 18.03
N HIS A 136 27.39 7.93 18.69
CA HIS A 136 27.19 6.54 18.28
C HIS A 136 25.94 5.90 18.89
N PHE A 137 25.28 6.60 19.82
CA PHE A 137 24.07 6.13 20.48
C PHE A 137 22.88 6.14 19.54
N ILE A 138 22.14 5.03 19.51
CA ILE A 138 20.90 4.88 18.75
C ILE A 138 19.82 4.43 19.72
N LEU A 139 18.84 5.30 19.98
CA LEU A 139 17.78 5.01 20.94
C LEU A 139 16.98 3.75 20.58
N ASN A 140 16.81 3.46 19.29
CA ASN A 140 16.09 2.28 18.82
C ASN A 140 16.71 0.97 19.34
N ASP A 141 18.04 0.89 19.44
CA ASP A 141 18.74 -0.32 19.91
C ASP A 141 18.47 -0.57 21.40
N VAL A 142 18.38 0.50 22.19
CA VAL A 142 18.02 0.46 23.60
C VAL A 142 16.55 0.09 23.80
N LEU A 143 15.64 0.68 23.00
CA LEU A 143 14.19 0.43 23.12
C LEU A 143 13.80 -1.02 22.79
N LYS A 144 14.62 -1.77 22.05
CA LYS A 144 14.44 -3.22 21.86
C LYS A 144 14.66 -4.01 23.15
N CYS A 145 15.34 -3.42 24.13
CA CYS A 145 15.72 -4.05 25.39
C CYS A 145 14.77 -3.64 26.53
N LYS A 146 13.90 -4.57 26.97
CA LYS A 146 12.78 -4.27 27.88
C LYS A 146 13.22 -3.77 29.25
N ASN A 147 14.12 -4.51 29.90
CA ASN A 147 14.56 -4.21 31.27
C ASN A 147 15.48 -3.00 31.30
N LEU A 148 16.27 -2.80 30.23
CA LEU A 148 17.14 -1.65 30.09
C LEU A 148 16.32 -0.36 29.95
N SER A 149 15.32 -0.38 29.07
CA SER A 149 14.40 0.74 28.88
C SER A 149 13.62 1.08 30.16
N LYS A 150 13.27 0.06 30.95
CA LYS A 150 12.62 0.24 32.25
C LYS A 150 13.56 0.83 33.31
N ASN A 151 14.82 0.40 33.34
CA ASN A 151 15.79 0.82 34.36
C ASN A 151 16.18 2.30 34.20
N PHE A 152 16.32 2.76 32.95
CA PHE A 152 16.72 4.13 32.62
C PHE A 152 15.57 4.95 32.03
N SER A 153 14.34 4.70 32.50
CA SER A 153 13.13 5.30 31.95
C SER A 153 13.19 6.84 31.91
N LYS A 154 13.61 7.46 33.01
CA LYS A 154 13.69 8.93 33.16
C LYS A 154 14.73 9.55 32.23
N GLU A 155 15.89 8.91 32.13
CA GLU A 155 16.99 9.35 31.27
C GLU A 155 16.59 9.28 29.79
N ILE A 156 15.88 8.21 29.40
CA ILE A 156 15.36 8.06 28.05
C ILE A 156 14.32 9.13 27.74
N VAL A 157 13.35 9.37 28.64
CA VAL A 157 12.33 10.42 28.43
C VAL A 157 12.98 11.80 28.27
N ALA A 158 13.89 12.17 29.18
CA ALA A 158 14.63 13.43 29.08
C ALA A 158 15.42 13.57 27.77
N TYR A 159 16.02 12.48 27.30
CA TYR A 159 16.70 12.46 26.00
C TYR A 159 15.74 12.67 24.82
N MET A 160 14.57 12.02 24.84
CA MET A 160 13.57 12.17 23.79
C MET A 160 12.98 13.59 23.71
N GLU A 161 12.83 14.27 24.85
CA GLU A 161 12.35 15.66 24.90
C GLU A 161 13.33 16.66 24.28
N ILE A 162 14.64 16.42 24.49
CA ILE A 162 15.72 17.29 23.99
C ILE A 162 16.03 16.98 22.52
N ASN A 163 16.02 15.71 22.12
CA ASN A 163 16.38 15.29 20.77
C ASN A 163 15.13 15.11 19.89
N PRO A 164 14.81 16.06 19.00
CA PRO A 164 13.60 16.00 18.18
C PRO A 164 13.56 14.80 17.23
N ILE A 165 14.71 14.22 16.87
CA ILE A 165 14.79 13.06 15.95
C ILE A 165 14.12 11.82 16.58
N CYS A 166 14.03 11.75 17.92
CA CYS A 166 13.35 10.66 18.60
C CYS A 166 11.85 10.58 18.26
N ALA A 167 11.24 11.68 17.79
CA ALA A 167 9.89 11.68 17.26
C ALA A 167 9.72 10.70 16.09
N GLU A 168 10.73 10.55 15.23
CA GLU A 168 10.69 9.63 14.08
C GLU A 168 10.54 8.17 14.52
N ILE A 169 11.09 7.79 15.69
CA ILE A 169 10.93 6.45 16.26
C ILE A 169 9.47 6.22 16.71
N LEU A 170 8.83 7.23 17.30
CA LEU A 170 7.41 7.15 17.67
C LEU A 170 6.52 7.04 16.42
N LEU A 171 6.81 7.84 15.40
CA LEU A 171 6.02 7.89 14.16
C LEU A 171 6.17 6.61 13.35
N SER A 172 7.39 6.11 13.18
CA SER A 172 7.65 4.82 12.54
C SER A 172 6.98 3.67 13.30
N TYR A 173 7.13 3.62 14.62
CA TYR A 173 6.56 2.52 15.40
C TYR A 173 5.03 2.52 15.47
N TYR A 174 4.37 3.68 15.57
CA TYR A 174 2.92 3.74 15.77
C TYR A 174 2.10 4.01 14.49
N LEU A 175 2.63 4.77 13.54
CA LEU A 175 1.86 5.29 12.39
C LEU A 175 2.33 4.77 11.03
N GLU A 176 3.60 4.40 10.88
CA GLU A 176 4.12 3.85 9.62
C GLU A 176 3.60 2.43 9.35
N LYS A 177 3.34 2.16 8.06
CA LYS A 177 3.02 0.82 7.54
C LYS A 177 4.30 0.01 7.43
N HIS A 178 4.29 -1.20 7.99
CA HIS A 178 5.40 -2.14 7.90
C HIS A 178 4.96 -3.39 7.13
N ASP A 179 5.74 -3.79 6.14
CA ASP A 179 5.48 -4.99 5.35
C ASP A 179 5.94 -6.27 6.05
N ARG A 180 6.74 -6.15 7.12
CA ARG A 180 7.23 -7.25 7.96
C ARG A 180 6.89 -6.99 9.42
N ASP A 181 6.91 -8.05 10.21
CA ASP A 181 6.79 -7.93 11.66
C ASP A 181 7.91 -7.03 12.20
N VAL A 182 7.50 -5.95 12.85
CA VAL A 182 8.42 -5.01 13.49
C VAL A 182 8.81 -5.58 14.84
N GLU A 183 10.11 -5.56 15.16
CA GLU A 183 10.57 -5.86 16.50
C GLU A 183 9.86 -4.95 17.52
N THR A 184 9.40 -5.53 18.62
CA THR A 184 8.68 -4.78 19.65
C THR A 184 9.61 -3.77 20.31
N LEU A 185 9.18 -2.51 20.38
CA LEU A 185 9.88 -1.44 21.09
C LEU A 185 9.21 -1.20 22.45
N TYR A 186 10.02 -1.16 23.50
CA TYR A 186 9.62 -0.96 24.88
C TYR A 186 9.81 0.50 25.30
N PHE A 187 8.86 1.35 24.94
CA PHE A 187 8.86 2.74 25.40
C PHE A 187 8.69 2.84 26.94
N PRO A 188 9.37 3.78 27.60
CA PRO A 188 9.23 4.01 29.05
C PRO A 188 7.77 4.23 29.47
N SER A 189 7.37 3.69 30.62
CA SER A 189 6.01 3.87 31.16
C SER A 189 5.70 5.32 31.55
N GLU A 190 6.74 6.07 31.88
CA GLU A 190 6.73 7.46 32.25
C GLU A 190 6.39 8.35 31.05
N LEU A 191 6.62 7.86 29.82
CA LEU A 191 6.33 8.57 28.57
C LEU A 191 4.82 8.77 28.38
N SER A 192 4.30 9.84 28.98
CA SER A 192 2.89 10.15 28.98
C SER A 192 2.39 10.62 27.61
N SER A 193 1.06 10.65 27.42
CA SER A 193 0.47 11.19 26.18
C SER A 193 0.85 12.66 25.97
N ASP A 194 0.99 13.45 27.03
CA ASP A 194 1.34 14.86 26.96
C ASP A 194 2.81 15.06 26.58
N GLU A 195 3.73 14.26 27.14
CA GLU A 195 5.14 14.26 26.77
C GLU A 195 5.35 13.90 25.30
N LYS A 196 4.61 12.89 24.79
CA LYS A 196 4.63 12.55 23.36
C LYS A 196 4.21 13.74 22.49
N ILE A 197 3.18 14.50 22.90
CA ILE A 197 2.74 15.69 22.17
C ILE A 197 3.84 16.76 22.16
N ILE A 198 4.53 16.97 23.28
CA ILE A 198 5.65 17.91 23.39
C ILE A 198 6.80 17.49 22.45
N ILE A 199 7.18 16.22 22.45
CA ILE A 199 8.23 15.68 21.57
C ILE A 199 7.87 15.91 20.10
N LEU A 200 6.63 15.62 19.70
CA LEU A 200 6.15 15.85 18.34
C LEU A 200 6.12 17.35 17.99
N ASP A 201 5.72 18.21 18.93
CA ASP A 201 5.68 19.66 18.71
C ASP A 201 7.08 20.25 18.51
N ASN A 202 8.04 19.81 19.33
CA ASN A 202 9.46 20.16 19.21
C ASN A 202 10.03 19.68 17.87
N TYR A 203 9.68 18.48 17.43
CA TYR A 203 10.08 17.95 16.13
C TYR A 203 9.54 18.78 14.96
N ILE A 204 8.25 19.13 14.96
CA ILE A 204 7.66 19.98 13.91
C ILE A 204 8.30 21.38 13.90
N SER A 205 8.64 21.91 15.08
CA SER A 205 9.34 23.19 15.23
C SER A 205 10.83 23.15 14.88
N SER A 206 11.42 21.97 14.68
CA SER A 206 12.84 21.86 14.38
C SER A 206 13.20 22.46 13.01
N ASN A 207 14.50 22.68 12.78
CA ASN A 207 14.97 23.35 11.55
C ASN A 207 14.71 22.51 10.29
N SER A 208 14.85 21.19 10.37
CA SER A 208 14.80 20.29 9.23
C SER A 208 14.09 18.96 9.54
N PRO A 209 12.80 18.99 9.96
CA PRO A 209 12.03 17.77 10.11
C PRO A 209 11.86 17.08 8.75
N ASN A 210 11.88 15.75 8.75
CA ASN A 210 11.63 14.95 7.56
C ASN A 210 10.17 15.12 7.10
N SER A 211 10.01 15.56 5.85
CA SER A 211 8.71 15.90 5.26
C SER A 211 7.76 14.70 5.17
N ASN A 212 8.27 13.48 5.04
CA ASN A 212 7.44 12.28 4.99
C ASN A 212 6.75 12.03 6.34
N TYR A 213 7.47 12.22 7.44
CA TYR A 213 6.89 12.13 8.79
C TYR A 213 5.94 13.29 9.08
N LEU A 214 6.22 14.52 8.63
CA LEU A 214 5.26 15.62 8.72
C LEU A 214 3.95 15.28 8.02
N LYS A 215 4.02 14.66 6.83
CA LYS A 215 2.86 14.20 6.07
C LYS A 215 2.04 13.19 6.85
N ILE A 216 2.69 12.17 7.40
CA ILE A 216 2.03 11.17 8.25
C ILE A 216 1.35 11.82 9.46
N ILE A 217 1.98 12.79 10.13
CA ILE A 217 1.39 13.47 11.30
C ILE A 217 0.05 14.13 10.94
N PHE A 218 -0.03 14.87 9.83
CA PHE A 218 -1.27 15.59 9.52
C PHE A 218 -2.34 14.71 8.86
N GLU A 219 -1.96 13.66 8.13
CA GLU A 219 -2.89 12.72 7.49
C GLU A 219 -3.48 11.73 8.51
N SER A 220 -2.65 11.19 9.41
CA SER A 220 -3.07 10.13 10.35
C SER A 220 -4.15 10.58 11.33
N ASN A 221 -5.03 9.66 11.68
CA ASN A 221 -5.96 9.82 12.79
C ASN A 221 -5.26 9.51 14.13
N SER A 222 -5.78 10.08 15.22
CA SER A 222 -5.28 9.77 16.57
C SER A 222 -5.53 8.30 16.91
N ILE A 223 -4.53 7.64 17.48
CA ILE A 223 -4.61 6.24 17.95
C ILE A 223 -4.47 6.26 19.47
N ASN A 224 -5.08 5.29 20.17
CA ASN A 224 -5.01 5.18 21.64
C ASN A 224 -3.58 5.31 22.21
N ASN A 225 -2.55 4.85 21.47
CA ASN A 225 -1.15 4.88 21.92
C ASN A 225 -0.37 6.15 21.52
N LEU A 226 -0.91 6.95 20.59
CA LEU A 226 -0.31 8.20 20.10
C LEU A 226 -1.41 9.20 19.73
N CYS A 227 -1.65 10.17 20.60
CA CYS A 227 -2.62 11.24 20.38
C CYS A 227 -2.05 12.29 19.43
N LEU A 228 -2.83 12.70 18.43
CA LEU A 228 -2.49 13.73 17.46
C LEU A 228 -3.56 14.83 17.49
N PRO A 229 -3.45 15.82 18.40
CA PRO A 229 -4.40 16.93 18.48
C PRO A 229 -4.47 17.73 17.17
N ASP A 230 -5.65 18.24 16.81
CA ASP A 230 -5.85 18.97 15.54
C ASP A 230 -4.92 20.18 15.38
N ARG A 231 -4.57 20.85 16.49
CA ARG A 231 -3.61 21.97 16.48
C ARG A 231 -2.20 21.51 16.05
N LEU A 232 -1.77 20.35 16.52
CA LEU A 232 -0.48 19.75 16.16
C LEU A 232 -0.48 19.34 14.68
N ARG A 233 -1.55 18.69 14.21
CA ARG A 233 -1.74 18.31 12.80
C ARG A 233 -1.71 19.53 11.87
N LEU A 234 -2.37 20.62 12.26
CA LEU A 234 -2.36 21.87 11.50
C LEU A 234 -0.95 22.48 11.44
N LYS A 235 -0.20 22.45 12.54
CA LYS A 235 1.18 22.93 12.59
C LYS A 235 2.09 22.11 11.66
N ALA A 236 1.99 20.78 11.70
CA ALA A 236 2.72 19.88 10.80
C ALA A 236 2.39 20.16 9.33
N LYS A 237 1.11 20.34 8.98
CA LYS A 237 0.68 20.66 7.62
C LYS A 237 1.26 21.98 7.12
N ARG A 238 1.26 23.03 7.94
CA ARG A 238 1.84 24.33 7.59
C ARG A 238 3.35 24.21 7.35
N LYS A 239 4.06 23.49 8.24
CA LYS A 239 5.50 23.27 8.11
C LYS A 239 5.85 22.46 6.86
N TYR A 240 5.06 21.43 6.55
CA TYR A 240 5.20 20.65 5.32
C TYR A 240 5.05 21.53 4.08
N ASN A 241 3.99 22.33 4.01
CA ASN A 241 3.76 23.23 2.87
C ASN A 241 4.91 24.23 2.68
N GLU A 242 5.40 24.82 3.77
CA GLU A 242 6.57 25.71 3.75
C GLU A 242 7.82 25.02 3.16
N GLN A 243 8.11 23.79 3.59
CA GLN A 243 9.22 23.00 3.04
C GLN A 243 9.02 22.67 1.56
N MET A 244 7.81 22.30 1.14
CA MET A 244 7.52 21.97 -0.25
C MET A 244 7.67 23.19 -1.17
N GLU A 245 7.20 24.37 -0.73
CA GLU A 245 7.36 25.61 -1.49
C GLU A 245 8.85 25.97 -1.72
N ILE A 246 9.70 25.73 -0.71
CA ILE A 246 11.15 25.95 -0.82
C ILE A 246 11.79 24.92 -1.75
N LEU A 247 11.49 23.64 -1.57
CA LEU A 247 12.09 22.54 -2.35
C LEU A 247 11.75 22.63 -3.85
N PHE A 248 10.51 22.99 -4.18
CA PHE A 248 10.03 23.02 -5.57
C PHE A 248 10.12 24.41 -6.22
N LYS A 249 10.75 25.39 -5.57
CA LYS A 249 10.89 26.75 -6.10
C LYS A 249 11.59 26.79 -7.47
N ASP A 250 12.60 25.94 -7.66
CA ASP A 250 13.38 25.86 -8.89
C ASP A 250 12.79 24.85 -9.90
N ARG A 251 11.57 24.34 -9.66
CA ARG A 251 10.90 23.29 -10.45
C ARG A 251 11.78 22.06 -10.69
N THR A 252 12.67 21.76 -9.73
CA THR A 252 13.50 20.57 -9.73
C THR A 252 12.63 19.39 -9.31
N GLY A 253 12.18 18.59 -10.29
CA GLY A 253 11.32 17.44 -10.00
C GLY A 253 10.95 16.63 -11.24
N PHE A 254 10.32 15.47 -10.99
CA PHE A 254 9.68 14.69 -12.03
C PHE A 254 8.30 15.27 -12.36
N GLU A 255 8.12 15.76 -13.58
CA GLU A 255 6.82 16.23 -14.07
C GLU A 255 6.01 15.07 -14.69
N TYR A 256 4.70 15.08 -14.44
CA TYR A 256 3.70 14.26 -15.10
C TYR A 256 2.38 15.04 -15.15
N GLY A 257 1.50 14.73 -16.09
CA GLY A 257 0.23 15.43 -16.19
C GLY A 257 -0.69 14.89 -17.28
N VAL A 258 -1.82 15.56 -17.46
CA VAL A 258 -2.81 15.24 -18.50
C VAL A 258 -3.31 16.53 -19.13
N GLN A 259 -3.53 16.51 -20.44
CA GLN A 259 -4.18 17.57 -21.20
C GLN A 259 -5.41 17.00 -21.89
N VAL A 260 -6.52 17.75 -21.85
CA VAL A 260 -7.77 17.40 -22.52
C VAL A 260 -8.20 18.55 -23.40
N ALA A 261 -8.54 18.26 -24.65
CA ALA A 261 -9.10 19.21 -25.59
C ALA A 261 -10.40 18.67 -26.21
N PHE A 262 -11.33 19.57 -26.50
CA PHE A 262 -12.51 19.29 -27.32
C PHE A 262 -12.36 20.08 -28.62
N SER A 263 -12.41 19.40 -29.76
CA SER A 263 -12.04 19.97 -31.05
C SER A 263 -13.11 19.71 -32.11
N ASP A 264 -13.49 20.77 -32.82
CA ASP A 264 -14.39 20.72 -33.98
C ASP A 264 -13.67 20.30 -35.27
N LYS A 265 -12.34 20.26 -35.26
CA LYS A 265 -11.51 20.07 -36.48
C LYS A 265 -11.04 18.63 -36.67
N GLN A 266 -11.47 17.70 -35.83
CA GLN A 266 -11.09 16.30 -35.92
C GLN A 266 -12.26 15.42 -36.37
N ASP A 267 -11.95 14.47 -37.24
CA ASP A 267 -12.91 13.49 -37.74
C ASP A 267 -13.01 12.25 -36.83
N GLU A 268 -11.90 11.86 -36.20
CA GLU A 268 -11.86 10.77 -35.22
C GLU A 268 -12.55 11.18 -33.91
N GLU A 269 -13.27 10.25 -33.29
CA GLU A 269 -14.01 10.49 -32.04
C GLU A 269 -13.06 10.83 -30.88
N ILE A 270 -11.90 10.15 -30.82
CA ILE A 270 -10.89 10.28 -29.78
C ILE A 270 -9.49 10.22 -30.40
N LYS A 271 -8.60 11.11 -29.96
CA LYS A 271 -7.15 11.01 -30.20
C LYS A 271 -6.41 10.98 -28.87
N CYS A 272 -5.46 10.05 -28.75
CA CYS A 272 -4.57 9.95 -27.60
C CYS A 272 -3.12 10.04 -28.09
N GLU A 273 -2.38 10.99 -27.53
CA GLU A 273 -0.96 11.18 -27.82
C GLU A 273 -0.17 11.17 -26.50
N MET A 274 0.96 10.47 -26.50
CA MET A 274 1.91 10.55 -25.40
C MET A 274 2.89 11.68 -25.70
N GLY A 275 2.72 12.81 -25.01
CA GLY A 275 3.59 13.96 -25.14
C GLY A 275 4.94 13.76 -24.46
N ASN A 276 5.81 14.77 -24.59
CA ASN A 276 7.07 14.83 -23.83
C ASN A 276 6.78 14.91 -22.32
N ASN A 277 7.71 14.43 -21.49
CA ASN A 277 7.62 14.47 -20.02
C ASN A 277 6.41 13.75 -19.40
N ARG A 278 5.97 12.61 -19.96
CA ARG A 278 4.85 11.80 -19.42
C ARG A 278 3.52 12.56 -19.31
N ILE A 279 3.33 13.57 -20.15
CA ILE A 279 2.05 14.27 -20.29
C ILE A 279 1.17 13.47 -21.25
N LEU A 280 0.01 13.02 -20.79
CA LEU A 280 -0.96 12.34 -21.64
C LEU A 280 -1.90 13.36 -22.27
N SER A 281 -2.00 13.40 -23.59
CA SER A 281 -2.85 14.35 -24.32
C SER A 281 -4.03 13.61 -24.93
N PHE A 282 -5.25 14.03 -24.56
CA PHE A 282 -6.50 13.50 -25.09
C PHE A 282 -7.26 14.59 -25.83
N SER A 283 -7.79 14.26 -27.01
CA SER A 283 -8.65 15.15 -27.80
C SER A 283 -9.95 14.44 -28.18
N TYR A 284 -11.09 15.09 -27.93
CA TYR A 284 -12.44 14.54 -28.13
C TYR A 284 -13.26 15.35 -29.13
N SER A 285 -13.96 14.68 -30.05
CA SER A 285 -14.65 15.35 -31.14
C SER A 285 -15.87 16.12 -30.66
N SER A 286 -15.83 17.45 -30.74
CA SER A 286 -17.01 18.30 -30.47
C SER A 286 -18.11 18.08 -31.51
N LYS A 287 -17.74 17.67 -32.73
CA LYS A 287 -18.69 17.31 -33.79
C LYS A 287 -19.50 16.07 -33.42
N TRP A 288 -18.86 15.03 -32.88
CA TRP A 288 -19.55 13.83 -32.38
C TRP A 288 -20.61 14.17 -31.35
N ILE A 289 -20.28 15.03 -30.37
CA ILE A 289 -21.22 15.45 -29.32
C ILE A 289 -22.39 16.23 -29.92
N LYS A 290 -22.10 17.15 -30.85
CA LYS A 290 -23.13 17.95 -31.54
C LYS A 290 -24.13 17.10 -32.30
N GLU A 291 -23.67 16.02 -32.92
CA GLU A 291 -24.50 15.12 -33.73
C GLU A 291 -25.32 14.15 -32.86
N ASN A 292 -24.93 13.92 -31.61
CA ASN A 292 -25.53 12.95 -30.69
C ASN A 292 -25.95 13.59 -29.35
N LEU A 293 -27.09 14.29 -29.34
CA LEU A 293 -27.58 15.04 -28.18
C LEU A 293 -28.61 14.27 -27.32
N ASP A 294 -28.93 13.03 -27.66
CA ASP A 294 -29.85 12.21 -26.85
C ASP A 294 -29.19 11.73 -25.56
N TYR A 295 -29.97 11.71 -24.48
CA TYR A 295 -29.47 11.42 -23.13
C TYR A 295 -28.82 10.04 -22.98
N PRO A 296 -29.35 8.94 -23.57
CA PRO A 296 -28.67 7.65 -23.56
C PRO A 296 -27.26 7.71 -24.16
N THR A 297 -27.10 8.31 -25.35
CA THR A 297 -25.81 8.40 -26.04
C THR A 297 -24.83 9.29 -25.27
N LEU A 298 -25.32 10.40 -24.71
CA LEU A 298 -24.52 11.27 -23.87
C LEU A 298 -24.02 10.60 -22.58
N LEU A 299 -24.79 9.67 -21.99
CA LEU A 299 -24.31 8.82 -20.88
C LEU A 299 -23.31 7.77 -21.36
N ASN A 300 -23.57 7.14 -22.51
CA ASN A 300 -22.69 6.12 -23.08
C ASN A 300 -21.29 6.66 -23.44
N ASN A 301 -21.15 7.96 -23.69
CA ASN A 301 -19.85 8.60 -23.87
C ASN A 301 -18.91 8.39 -22.65
N PHE A 302 -19.43 8.26 -21.42
CA PHE A 302 -18.58 7.94 -20.27
C PHE A 302 -17.92 6.56 -20.35
N ILE A 303 -18.58 5.61 -21.01
CA ILE A 303 -18.05 4.26 -21.20
C ILE A 303 -17.16 4.23 -22.45
N TYR A 304 -17.71 4.60 -23.60
CA TYR A 304 -17.04 4.38 -24.89
C TYR A 304 -16.06 5.49 -25.28
N LEU A 305 -16.34 6.74 -24.88
CA LEU A 305 -15.53 7.89 -25.28
C LEU A 305 -14.49 8.26 -24.21
N PHE A 306 -14.87 8.23 -22.93
CA PHE A 306 -13.97 8.58 -21.82
C PHE A 306 -13.32 7.38 -21.14
N GLY A 307 -13.83 6.16 -21.31
CA GLY A 307 -13.26 4.96 -20.72
C GLY A 307 -13.32 4.94 -19.19
N TYR A 308 -14.46 5.28 -18.60
CA TYR A 308 -14.63 5.25 -17.13
C TYR A 308 -14.65 3.82 -16.57
N THR A 309 -15.05 2.86 -17.40
CA THR A 309 -15.09 1.44 -17.06
C THR A 309 -14.44 0.60 -18.13
N ASP A 310 -13.95 -0.58 -17.74
CA ASP A 310 -13.50 -1.59 -18.70
C ASP A 310 -14.67 -2.42 -19.27
N LEU A 311 -14.32 -3.44 -20.07
CA LEU A 311 -15.29 -4.35 -20.69
C LEU A 311 -16.08 -5.22 -19.69
N GLN A 312 -15.66 -5.30 -18.43
CA GLN A 312 -16.38 -5.98 -17.34
C GLN A 312 -17.12 -4.98 -16.44
N PHE A 313 -17.23 -3.72 -16.86
CA PHE A 313 -17.84 -2.62 -16.10
C PHE A 313 -17.18 -2.41 -14.73
N ARG A 314 -15.89 -2.73 -14.60
CA ARG A 314 -15.07 -2.35 -13.43
C ARG A 314 -14.59 -0.92 -13.62
N SER A 315 -14.67 -0.10 -12.57
CA SER A 315 -14.15 1.27 -12.61
C SER A 315 -12.65 1.30 -12.91
N LEU A 316 -12.26 2.20 -13.81
CA LEU A 316 -10.86 2.50 -14.12
C LEU A 316 -10.27 3.57 -13.19
N HIS A 317 -11.08 4.18 -12.32
CA HIS A 317 -10.66 5.23 -11.39
C HIS A 317 -10.04 4.71 -10.10
N VAL A 318 -10.03 3.39 -9.87
CA VAL A 318 -9.45 2.77 -8.67
C VAL A 318 -7.93 2.76 -8.74
N SER A 319 -7.26 2.72 -7.58
CA SER A 319 -5.81 2.57 -7.53
C SER A 319 -5.44 1.10 -7.73
N ARG A 320 -4.44 0.85 -8.57
CA ARG A 320 -3.98 -0.50 -8.90
C ARG A 320 -2.48 -0.59 -8.67
N GLU A 321 -2.08 -1.56 -7.86
CA GLU A 321 -0.67 -1.78 -7.57
C GLU A 321 0.11 -2.20 -8.83
N THR A 322 -0.49 -2.94 -9.76
CA THR A 322 0.20 -3.34 -11.00
C THR A 322 0.59 -2.15 -11.89
N GLN A 323 -0.08 -1.00 -11.75
CA GLN A 323 0.25 0.23 -12.46
C GLN A 323 1.36 1.06 -11.79
N MET A 324 1.81 0.66 -10.61
CA MET A 324 2.85 1.37 -9.85
C MET A 324 4.22 0.75 -10.10
N GLY A 325 5.20 1.61 -10.39
CA GLY A 325 6.59 1.16 -10.43
C GLY A 325 7.09 0.71 -9.05
N ILE A 326 8.15 -0.11 -9.02
CA ILE A 326 8.78 -0.60 -7.78
C ILE A 326 9.09 0.55 -6.82
N LEU A 327 9.68 1.64 -7.34
CA LEU A 327 10.02 2.81 -6.53
C LEU A 327 8.77 3.46 -5.89
N GLU A 328 7.64 3.52 -6.58
CA GLU A 328 6.39 4.07 -6.03
C GLU A 328 5.78 3.14 -4.96
N LYS A 329 5.94 1.83 -5.13
CA LYS A 329 5.51 0.82 -4.16
C LYS A 329 6.35 0.85 -2.89
N THR A 330 7.67 0.87 -3.02
CA THR A 330 8.59 0.58 -1.91
C THR A 330 9.23 1.82 -1.29
N LEU A 331 9.37 2.93 -2.01
CA LEU A 331 9.98 4.14 -1.45
C LEU A 331 8.93 5.05 -0.78
N GLY A 332 9.40 5.77 0.22
CA GLY A 332 8.61 6.73 0.98
C GLY A 332 7.94 6.12 2.21
N ILE A 333 7.66 6.97 3.19
CA ILE A 333 7.03 6.57 4.45
C ILE A 333 5.52 6.71 4.27
N LYS A 334 4.78 5.62 4.49
CA LYS A 334 3.32 5.56 4.32
C LYS A 334 2.66 5.28 5.65
N GLY A 335 1.50 5.90 5.88
CA GLY A 335 0.68 5.59 7.05
C GLY A 335 0.09 4.17 6.98
N ARG A 336 -0.15 3.55 8.14
CA ARG A 336 -0.74 2.19 8.26
C ARG A 336 -2.04 2.03 7.49
N LYS A 337 -2.89 3.05 7.55
CA LYS A 337 -4.19 3.10 6.88
C LYS A 337 -4.18 4.05 5.69
N ALA A 338 -3.06 4.19 4.99
CA ALA A 338 -3.02 5.02 3.79
C ALA A 338 -3.61 4.26 2.59
N TYR A 339 -4.54 4.89 1.87
CA TYR A 339 -4.94 4.45 0.55
C TYR A 339 -3.74 4.61 -0.40
N HIS A 340 -3.28 3.49 -0.96
CA HIS A 340 -2.06 3.49 -1.77
C HIS A 340 -2.34 4.17 -3.12
N THR A 341 -1.66 5.28 -3.39
CA THR A 341 -1.76 6.01 -4.66
C THR A 341 -0.40 6.09 -5.34
N GLY A 342 -0.41 6.16 -6.68
CA GLY A 342 0.77 6.32 -7.53
C GLY A 342 0.51 7.30 -8.67
N ILE A 343 1.50 7.51 -9.52
CA ILE A 343 1.45 8.48 -10.64
C ILE A 343 0.33 8.13 -11.61
N ALA A 344 0.19 6.85 -11.97
CA ALA A 344 -0.87 6.39 -12.88
C ALA A 344 -2.27 6.73 -12.33
N PHE A 345 -2.52 6.44 -11.04
CA PHE A 345 -3.77 6.80 -10.38
C PHE A 345 -4.01 8.31 -10.42
N GLN A 346 -3.00 9.12 -10.11
CA GLN A 346 -3.11 10.59 -10.13
C GLN A 346 -3.43 11.11 -11.53
N GLN A 347 -2.79 10.58 -12.57
CA GLN A 347 -3.10 10.92 -13.96
C GLN A 347 -4.54 10.55 -14.33
N ILE A 348 -5.03 9.38 -13.91
CA ILE A 348 -6.42 8.98 -14.12
C ILE A 348 -7.39 9.96 -13.43
N GLN A 349 -7.11 10.38 -12.20
CA GLN A 349 -7.96 11.37 -11.51
C GLN A 349 -7.95 12.73 -12.22
N ILE A 350 -6.78 13.21 -12.67
CA ILE A 350 -6.67 14.47 -13.43
C ILE A 350 -7.42 14.35 -14.76
N LEU A 351 -7.25 13.24 -15.48
CA LEU A 351 -7.94 12.98 -16.75
C LEU A 351 -9.45 13.02 -16.55
N ALA A 352 -9.96 12.27 -15.57
CA ALA A 352 -11.39 12.20 -15.26
C ALA A 352 -11.97 13.59 -14.94
N GLN A 353 -11.26 14.37 -14.13
CA GLN A 353 -11.64 15.73 -13.78
C GLN A 353 -11.70 16.65 -15.01
N LEU A 354 -10.66 16.61 -15.85
CA LEU A 354 -10.60 17.45 -17.07
C LEU A 354 -11.64 17.03 -18.12
N GLN A 355 -11.88 15.71 -18.28
CA GLN A 355 -12.96 15.18 -19.10
C GLN A 355 -14.31 15.69 -18.60
N MET A 356 -14.57 15.63 -17.28
CA MET A 356 -15.83 16.07 -16.69
C MET A 356 -16.08 17.56 -16.91
N ILE A 357 -15.08 18.39 -16.62
CA ILE A 357 -15.16 19.85 -16.81
C ILE A 357 -15.38 20.18 -18.29
N GLY A 358 -14.54 19.62 -19.17
CA GLY A 358 -14.62 19.90 -20.60
C GLY A 358 -15.94 19.42 -21.21
N TYR A 359 -16.40 18.23 -20.83
CA TYR A 359 -17.66 17.69 -21.34
C TYR A 359 -18.88 18.50 -20.87
N CYS A 360 -18.94 18.88 -19.59
CA CYS A 360 -20.00 19.77 -19.10
C CYS A 360 -20.02 21.08 -19.90
N ASN A 361 -18.85 21.69 -20.12
CA ASN A 361 -18.75 22.92 -20.91
C ASN A 361 -19.20 22.73 -22.37
N GLU A 362 -18.91 21.58 -23.00
CA GLU A 362 -19.40 21.29 -24.35
C GLU A 362 -20.93 21.10 -24.40
N LEU A 363 -21.51 20.41 -23.42
CA LEU A 363 -22.96 20.19 -23.35
C LEU A 363 -23.74 21.47 -23.07
N GLU A 364 -23.18 22.37 -22.25
CA GLU A 364 -23.80 23.65 -21.93
C GLU A 364 -23.99 24.55 -23.15
N LYS A 365 -23.17 24.39 -24.20
CA LYS A 365 -23.36 25.09 -25.50
C LYS A 365 -24.71 24.76 -26.15
N TYR A 366 -25.27 23.59 -25.82
CA TYR A 366 -26.56 23.11 -26.30
C TYR A 366 -27.65 23.18 -25.23
N ASN A 367 -27.41 23.89 -24.10
CA ASN A 367 -28.32 24.01 -22.96
C ASN A 367 -28.69 22.65 -22.32
N ILE A 368 -27.76 21.69 -22.39
CA ILE A 368 -27.86 20.38 -21.73
C ILE A 368 -26.94 20.39 -20.51
N TYR A 369 -27.48 19.96 -19.37
CA TYR A 369 -26.72 19.84 -18.12
C TYR A 369 -26.67 18.39 -17.68
N LEU A 370 -25.53 17.95 -17.15
CA LEU A 370 -25.35 16.55 -16.77
C LEU A 370 -26.33 16.10 -15.67
N GLU A 371 -26.67 16.98 -14.73
CA GLU A 371 -27.70 16.68 -13.72
C GLU A 371 -29.10 16.45 -14.31
N ASP A 372 -29.42 17.07 -15.46
CA ASP A 372 -30.70 16.82 -16.17
C ASP A 372 -30.73 15.39 -16.72
N ILE A 373 -29.59 14.90 -17.22
CA ILE A 373 -29.41 13.53 -17.73
C ILE A 373 -29.50 12.52 -16.58
N ILE A 374 -28.85 12.80 -15.44
CA ILE A 374 -28.91 11.95 -14.24
C ILE A 374 -30.34 11.87 -13.69
N ASN A 375 -31.04 13.00 -13.63
CA ASN A 375 -32.46 13.05 -13.24
C ASN A 375 -33.33 12.19 -14.16
N TRP A 376 -33.16 12.34 -15.48
CA TRP A 376 -33.88 11.50 -16.46
C TRP A 376 -33.59 10.01 -16.26
N PHE A 377 -32.33 9.62 -15.99
CA PHE A 377 -31.96 8.23 -15.76
C PHE A 377 -32.77 7.61 -14.60
N PHE A 378 -32.78 8.26 -13.43
CA PHE A 378 -33.45 7.72 -12.25
C PHE A 378 -34.98 7.84 -12.32
N CYS A 379 -35.52 8.94 -12.82
CA CYS A 379 -36.96 9.22 -12.75
C CYS A 379 -37.75 8.63 -13.94
N ILE A 380 -37.11 8.47 -15.10
CA ILE A 380 -37.78 8.10 -16.36
C ILE A 380 -37.23 6.78 -16.87
N TYR A 381 -35.94 6.72 -17.20
CA TYR A 381 -35.33 5.57 -17.89
C TYR A 381 -35.49 4.25 -17.12
N LEU A 382 -35.16 4.22 -15.82
CA LEU A 382 -35.29 2.98 -15.01
C LEU A 382 -36.75 2.47 -14.96
N LYS A 383 -37.71 3.38 -14.95
CA LYS A 383 -39.14 3.06 -14.94
C LYS A 383 -39.62 2.58 -16.31
N GLU A 384 -39.25 3.26 -17.39
CA GLU A 384 -39.73 2.95 -18.74
C GLU A 384 -39.09 1.67 -19.29
N GLU A 385 -37.79 1.49 -19.11
CA GLU A 385 -37.05 0.35 -19.68
C GLU A 385 -37.11 -0.91 -18.80
N PHE A 386 -37.07 -0.76 -17.47
CA PHE A 386 -36.98 -1.89 -16.54
C PHE A 386 -38.21 -2.05 -15.63
N ASN A 387 -39.22 -1.18 -15.75
CA ASN A 387 -40.37 -1.13 -14.85
C ASN A 387 -39.98 -1.00 -13.36
N ALA A 388 -38.81 -0.41 -13.08
CA ALA A 388 -38.32 -0.16 -11.74
C ALA A 388 -38.84 1.20 -11.24
N LYS A 389 -39.88 1.18 -10.40
CA LYS A 389 -40.55 2.38 -9.88
C LYS A 389 -39.97 2.80 -8.54
N GLY A 390 -40.08 4.10 -8.23
CA GLY A 390 -39.70 4.67 -6.93
C GLY A 390 -38.28 5.23 -6.85
N PHE A 391 -37.49 5.16 -7.92
CA PHE A 391 -36.24 5.92 -8.01
C PHE A 391 -36.54 7.40 -8.23
N ASN A 392 -35.76 8.27 -7.58
CA ASN A 392 -35.85 9.71 -7.70
C ASN A 392 -34.47 10.33 -7.53
N PHE A 393 -34.24 11.47 -8.18
CA PHE A 393 -33.03 12.29 -8.05
C PHE A 393 -33.39 13.77 -8.16
N ASN A 394 -33.06 14.57 -7.16
CA ASN A 394 -33.31 16.00 -7.18
C ASN A 394 -32.09 16.77 -7.69
N LYS A 395 -32.19 17.32 -8.89
CA LYS A 395 -31.15 18.20 -9.43
C LYS A 395 -31.09 19.55 -8.72
N SER A 396 -29.91 20.16 -8.74
CA SER A 396 -29.68 21.48 -8.16
C SER A 396 -30.32 22.58 -9.02
N SER A 397 -30.64 23.73 -8.42
CA SER A 397 -31.02 24.91 -9.22
C SER A 397 -29.86 25.34 -10.11
N ARG A 398 -30.15 25.81 -11.31
CA ARG A 398 -29.13 26.34 -12.25
C ARG A 398 -28.39 27.55 -11.68
N THR A 399 -29.05 28.33 -10.82
CA THR A 399 -28.47 29.51 -10.16
C THR A 399 -27.79 29.20 -8.83
N ALA A 400 -27.78 27.93 -8.41
CA ALA A 400 -27.15 27.53 -7.15
C ALA A 400 -25.63 27.69 -7.22
N SER A 401 -25.03 28.08 -6.10
CA SER A 401 -23.58 28.09 -5.90
C SER A 401 -23.00 26.68 -5.97
N TYR A 402 -21.69 26.53 -6.24
CA TYR A 402 -21.07 25.21 -6.23
C TYR A 402 -21.11 24.56 -4.84
N LEU A 403 -21.10 25.36 -3.78
CA LEU A 403 -21.30 24.88 -2.40
C LEU A 403 -22.66 24.19 -2.23
N GLU A 404 -23.73 24.82 -2.69
CA GLU A 404 -25.09 24.27 -2.62
C GLU A 404 -25.22 23.02 -3.50
N LYS A 405 -24.63 23.06 -4.71
CA LYS A 405 -24.58 21.90 -5.61
C LYS A 405 -23.87 20.71 -4.96
N CYS A 406 -22.71 20.92 -4.33
CA CYS A 406 -21.98 19.88 -3.60
C CYS A 406 -22.82 19.25 -2.48
N ARG A 407 -23.51 20.07 -1.68
CA ARG A 407 -24.38 19.55 -0.60
C ARG A 407 -25.55 18.75 -1.16
N ASN A 408 -26.16 19.24 -2.23
CA ASN A 408 -27.29 18.57 -2.85
C ASN A 408 -26.87 17.22 -3.45
N ILE A 409 -25.84 17.19 -4.30
CA ILE A 409 -25.40 15.93 -4.92
C ILE A 409 -24.88 14.92 -3.90
N ALA A 410 -24.22 15.36 -2.82
CA ALA A 410 -23.79 14.47 -1.75
C ALA A 410 -24.99 13.77 -1.06
N ALA A 411 -26.06 14.52 -0.79
CA ALA A 411 -27.29 13.97 -0.24
C ALA A 411 -28.02 13.04 -1.23
N GLU A 412 -28.03 13.40 -2.51
CA GLU A 412 -28.67 12.59 -3.55
C GLU A 412 -27.92 11.29 -3.86
N ILE A 413 -26.58 11.26 -3.74
CA ILE A 413 -25.80 10.00 -3.77
C ILE A 413 -26.30 9.04 -2.70
N ASP A 414 -26.47 9.52 -1.46
CA ASP A 414 -26.98 8.68 -0.37
C ASP A 414 -28.41 8.21 -0.64
N SER A 415 -29.28 9.12 -1.10
CA SER A 415 -30.69 8.84 -1.41
C SER A 415 -30.82 7.74 -2.46
N VAL A 416 -30.10 7.87 -3.58
CA VAL A 416 -30.12 6.90 -4.70
C VAL A 416 -29.61 5.54 -4.24
N LEU A 417 -28.50 5.49 -3.49
CA LEU A 417 -27.95 4.22 -3.01
C LEU A 417 -28.87 3.55 -1.97
N LYS A 418 -29.59 4.31 -1.13
CA LYS A 418 -30.61 3.78 -0.20
C LYS A 418 -31.76 3.16 -0.97
N ARG A 419 -32.28 3.89 -1.96
CA ARG A 419 -33.35 3.44 -2.85
C ARG A 419 -32.95 2.16 -3.58
N PHE A 420 -31.72 2.11 -4.09
CA PHE A 420 -31.19 0.92 -4.76
C PHE A 420 -31.06 -0.28 -3.81
N LYS A 421 -30.57 -0.07 -2.58
CA LYS A 421 -30.47 -1.13 -1.57
C LYS A 421 -31.83 -1.74 -1.27
N ILE A 422 -32.83 -0.92 -0.94
CA ILE A 422 -34.20 -1.39 -0.67
C ILE A 422 -34.77 -2.12 -1.89
N TYR A 423 -34.58 -1.57 -3.09
CA TYR A 423 -35.03 -2.24 -4.32
C TYR A 423 -34.40 -3.63 -4.52
N CYS A 424 -33.14 -3.83 -4.11
CA CYS A 424 -32.50 -5.14 -4.16
C CYS A 424 -33.07 -6.13 -3.14
N GLU A 425 -33.46 -5.64 -1.96
CA GLU A 425 -33.96 -6.43 -0.84
C GLU A 425 -35.44 -6.83 -1.05
N ASP A 426 -36.27 -5.85 -1.43
CA ASP A 426 -37.73 -5.99 -1.45
C ASP A 426 -38.32 -6.10 -2.87
N GLY A 427 -37.55 -5.73 -3.90
CA GLY A 427 -38.01 -5.71 -5.30
C GLY A 427 -38.89 -4.51 -5.67
N GLU A 428 -39.26 -3.70 -4.68
CA GLU A 428 -39.95 -2.43 -4.82
C GLU A 428 -39.36 -1.40 -3.84
N ILE A 429 -39.59 -0.11 -4.09
CA ILE A 429 -39.14 0.96 -3.20
C ILE A 429 -40.34 1.44 -2.41
N ASP A 430 -40.29 1.22 -1.09
CA ASP A 430 -41.23 1.78 -0.13
C ASP A 430 -40.66 3.09 0.46
N ASP A 431 -41.31 4.21 0.16
CA ASP A 431 -40.92 5.53 0.67
C ASP A 431 -41.10 5.66 2.20
N GLU A 432 -42.07 4.96 2.80
CA GLU A 432 -42.23 4.97 4.27
C GLU A 432 -41.06 4.26 4.95
N LEU A 433 -40.61 3.14 4.38
CA LEU A 433 -39.44 2.40 4.87
C LEU A 433 -38.15 3.23 4.78
N LEU A 434 -37.97 3.99 3.69
CA LEU A 434 -36.85 4.92 3.54
C LEU A 434 -36.79 5.95 4.66
N HIS A 435 -37.94 6.45 5.12
CA HIS A 435 -38.04 7.43 6.20
C HIS A 435 -37.80 6.83 7.59
N MET A 436 -38.09 5.53 7.79
CA MET A 436 -37.82 4.83 9.05
C MET A 436 -36.36 4.39 9.20
N SER A 437 -35.63 4.23 8.08
CA SER A 437 -34.23 3.79 8.08
C SER A 437 -33.29 4.88 8.63
N THR A 438 -32.88 4.73 9.88
CA THR A 438 -31.92 5.61 10.57
C THR A 438 -30.47 5.11 10.49
N GLU A 439 -30.24 3.93 9.91
CA GLU A 439 -28.91 3.32 9.86
C GLU A 439 -27.96 4.12 8.96
N HIS A 440 -26.73 4.28 9.45
CA HIS A 440 -25.64 4.82 8.66
C HIS A 440 -25.28 3.81 7.57
N MET A 441 -25.44 4.19 6.31
CA MET A 441 -25.11 3.31 5.19
C MET A 441 -23.61 3.33 4.91
N PHE A 442 -22.99 2.14 4.86
CA PHE A 442 -21.65 1.99 4.32
C PHE A 442 -21.72 1.51 2.87
N ILE A 443 -20.80 1.98 2.03
CA ILE A 443 -20.73 1.62 0.60
C ILE A 443 -20.61 0.09 0.40
N LYS A 444 -19.92 -0.59 1.32
CA LYS A 444 -19.76 -2.05 1.33
C LYS A 444 -21.06 -2.82 1.56
N ASP A 445 -22.06 -2.20 2.19
CA ASP A 445 -23.32 -2.83 2.58
C ASP A 445 -24.39 -2.70 1.49
N ILE A 446 -24.05 -2.10 0.34
CA ILE A 446 -24.98 -1.97 -0.79
C ILE A 446 -24.94 -3.28 -1.59
N PRO A 447 -26.02 -4.08 -1.56
CA PRO A 447 -26.05 -5.38 -2.21
C PRO A 447 -26.07 -5.25 -3.73
N SER A 448 -25.73 -6.34 -4.41
CA SER A 448 -26.03 -6.51 -5.83
C SER A 448 -27.32 -7.30 -6.00
N MET A 449 -28.08 -7.02 -7.06
CA MET A 449 -29.17 -7.85 -7.54
C MET A 449 -28.68 -9.19 -8.14
N LEU A 450 -27.39 -9.31 -8.41
CA LEU A 450 -26.74 -10.48 -8.98
C LEU A 450 -26.02 -11.26 -7.88
N SER A 451 -26.41 -12.52 -7.69
CA SER A 451 -25.66 -13.46 -6.86
C SER A 451 -24.29 -13.73 -7.46
N ASP A 452 -23.26 -13.80 -6.61
CA ASP A 452 -21.89 -14.15 -6.98
C ASP A 452 -21.30 -13.22 -8.06
N LYS A 453 -21.65 -11.92 -8.02
CA LYS A 453 -21.24 -10.92 -9.01
C LYS A 453 -19.73 -10.84 -9.18
N TYR A 454 -18.99 -10.69 -8.08
CA TYR A 454 -17.55 -10.46 -8.10
C TYR A 454 -16.78 -11.66 -7.56
N ILE A 455 -15.59 -11.87 -8.13
CA ILE A 455 -14.63 -12.87 -7.70
C ILE A 455 -13.35 -12.15 -7.29
N TYR A 456 -12.83 -12.47 -6.13
CA TYR A 456 -11.59 -11.94 -5.58
C TYR A 456 -10.57 -13.04 -5.39
N PRO A 457 -9.28 -12.74 -5.51
CA PRO A 457 -8.24 -13.69 -5.15
C PRO A 457 -8.19 -13.91 -3.63
N CYS A 458 -7.80 -15.12 -3.22
CA CYS A 458 -7.51 -15.46 -1.82
C CYS A 458 -6.55 -16.64 -1.72
N GLY A 459 -5.98 -16.86 -0.55
CA GLY A 459 -5.09 -18.00 -0.26
C GLY A 459 -3.64 -17.79 -0.69
N ASP A 460 -2.74 -18.48 0.02
CA ASP A 460 -1.29 -18.37 -0.18
C ASP A 460 -0.87 -18.93 -1.53
N ASP A 461 -1.53 -19.99 -2.02
CA ASP A 461 -1.26 -20.56 -3.34
C ASP A 461 -1.49 -19.54 -4.46
N TYR A 462 -2.57 -18.76 -4.39
CA TYR A 462 -2.80 -17.69 -5.37
C TYR A 462 -1.68 -16.65 -5.32
N GLN A 463 -1.26 -16.24 -4.12
CA GLN A 463 -0.20 -15.23 -3.96
C GLN A 463 1.11 -15.73 -4.56
N MET A 464 1.48 -16.98 -4.27
CA MET A 464 2.69 -17.60 -4.81
C MET A 464 2.62 -17.76 -6.34
N ILE A 465 1.51 -18.27 -6.88
CA ILE A 465 1.31 -18.39 -8.34
C ILE A 465 1.43 -17.01 -9.00
N SER A 466 0.76 -16.01 -8.44
CA SER A 466 0.72 -14.67 -9.02
C SER A 466 2.07 -13.99 -8.96
N HIS A 467 2.81 -14.15 -7.86
CA HIS A 467 4.18 -13.68 -7.75
C HIS A 467 5.06 -14.34 -8.81
N LEU A 468 5.04 -15.67 -8.92
CA LEU A 468 5.88 -16.40 -9.86
C LEU A 468 5.58 -16.04 -11.33
N LEU A 469 4.29 -15.98 -11.71
CA LEU A 469 3.86 -15.75 -13.10
C LEU A 469 3.95 -14.28 -13.53
N PHE A 470 3.42 -13.37 -12.70
CA PHE A 470 3.07 -12.01 -13.15
C PHE A 470 3.96 -10.93 -12.53
N SER A 471 4.68 -11.22 -11.44
CA SER A 471 5.58 -10.23 -10.83
C SER A 471 6.84 -10.03 -11.64
N ASP A 472 7.22 -8.77 -11.80
CA ASP A 472 8.52 -8.36 -12.34
C ASP A 472 9.69 -8.67 -11.40
N GLN A 473 9.41 -9.00 -10.13
CA GLN A 473 10.39 -9.44 -9.14
C GLN A 473 10.60 -10.96 -9.10
N SER A 474 9.89 -11.71 -9.94
CA SER A 474 10.03 -13.16 -10.01
C SER A 474 11.35 -13.57 -10.64
N ILE A 475 12.07 -14.50 -10.02
CA ILE A 475 13.37 -14.97 -10.50
C ILE A 475 13.23 -15.79 -11.79
N ILE A 476 12.06 -16.37 -12.06
CA ILE A 476 11.89 -17.34 -13.16
C ILE A 476 11.70 -16.71 -14.55
N HIS A 477 11.47 -15.39 -14.66
CA HIS A 477 11.40 -14.76 -15.98
C HIS A 477 12.78 -14.40 -16.56
N TYR A 478 13.82 -14.39 -15.70
CA TYR A 478 15.17 -14.06 -16.11
C TYR A 478 15.89 -15.28 -16.73
N LEU A 479 16.05 -15.25 -18.05
CA LEU A 479 16.82 -16.23 -18.81
C LEU A 479 17.96 -15.53 -19.57
N PRO A 480 19.22 -15.61 -19.09
CA PRO A 480 20.38 -14.97 -19.73
C PRO A 480 20.62 -15.38 -21.19
N LYS A 481 20.09 -16.54 -21.58
CA LYS A 481 20.23 -17.12 -22.93
C LYS A 481 19.36 -16.40 -23.97
N LEU A 482 18.40 -15.57 -23.55
CA LEU A 482 17.53 -14.80 -24.44
C LEU A 482 18.05 -13.36 -24.62
N SER A 483 17.92 -12.81 -25.82
CA SER A 483 18.42 -11.47 -26.16
C SER A 483 17.51 -10.33 -25.70
N LYS A 484 16.26 -10.65 -25.33
CA LYS A 484 15.24 -9.70 -24.91
C LYS A 484 14.94 -9.83 -23.43
N THR A 485 14.63 -8.70 -22.80
CA THR A 485 14.13 -8.63 -21.42
C THR A 485 12.61 -8.66 -21.41
N TYR A 486 12.04 -9.41 -20.48
CA TYR A 486 10.59 -9.53 -20.27
C TYR A 486 10.25 -9.00 -18.87
N ASN A 487 9.03 -8.50 -18.70
CA ASN A 487 8.59 -7.94 -17.43
C ASN A 487 8.00 -9.01 -16.49
N SER A 488 7.67 -10.20 -16.99
CA SER A 488 7.08 -11.27 -16.21
C SER A 488 7.30 -12.62 -16.89
N PHE A 489 7.05 -13.71 -16.15
CA PHE A 489 7.13 -15.05 -16.73
C PHE A 489 5.97 -15.30 -17.70
N TYR A 490 4.81 -14.71 -17.42
CA TYR A 490 3.67 -14.68 -18.33
C TYR A 490 4.02 -14.05 -19.69
N ASP A 491 4.66 -12.87 -19.68
CA ASP A 491 5.11 -12.18 -20.89
C ASP A 491 6.10 -13.01 -21.70
N LEU A 492 7.00 -13.72 -21.00
CA LEU A 492 7.98 -14.60 -21.61
C LEU A 492 7.29 -15.77 -22.33
N LEU A 493 6.32 -16.42 -21.68
CA LEU A 493 5.58 -17.55 -22.24
C LEU A 493 4.68 -17.17 -23.41
N GLU A 494 4.21 -15.92 -23.50
CA GLU A 494 3.43 -15.45 -24.65
C GLU A 494 4.30 -15.17 -25.89
N LYS A 495 5.55 -14.73 -25.69
CA LYS A 495 6.40 -14.18 -26.76
C LYS A 495 7.47 -15.16 -27.26
N GLU A 496 7.88 -16.13 -26.44
CA GLU A 496 8.98 -17.05 -26.76
C GLU A 496 8.64 -18.51 -26.47
N ASN A 497 9.37 -19.44 -27.11
CA ASN A 497 9.32 -20.85 -26.75
C ASN A 497 10.32 -21.14 -25.61
N VAL A 498 9.80 -21.45 -24.42
CA VAL A 498 10.61 -21.69 -23.22
C VAL A 498 10.70 -23.18 -22.94
N TYR A 499 11.91 -23.69 -22.68
CA TYR A 499 12.16 -25.10 -22.37
C TYR A 499 12.66 -25.27 -20.93
N TYR A 500 12.31 -26.40 -20.30
CA TYR A 500 12.70 -26.68 -18.91
C TYR A 500 14.22 -26.66 -18.69
N ASP A 501 14.99 -27.15 -19.67
CA ASP A 501 16.46 -27.20 -19.60
C ASP A 501 17.13 -25.78 -19.72
N MET A 502 16.34 -24.72 -19.90
CA MET A 502 16.85 -23.34 -19.90
C MET A 502 17.05 -22.77 -18.50
N PHE A 503 16.37 -23.34 -17.49
CA PHE A 503 16.41 -22.88 -16.10
C PHE A 503 17.61 -23.42 -15.34
N GLN A 504 18.07 -22.66 -14.35
CA GLN A 504 19.12 -23.07 -13.41
C GLN A 504 18.51 -23.81 -12.20
N ASP A 505 19.32 -24.56 -11.46
CA ASP A 505 18.88 -25.35 -10.29
C ASP A 505 18.15 -24.53 -9.22
N TYR A 506 18.47 -23.24 -9.08
CA TYR A 506 17.80 -22.37 -8.12
C TYR A 506 16.41 -21.89 -8.61
N GLN A 507 16.10 -22.03 -9.90
CA GLN A 507 14.81 -21.65 -10.51
C GLN A 507 13.87 -22.85 -10.68
N THR A 508 14.41 -24.07 -10.85
CA THR A 508 13.63 -25.28 -11.14
C THR A 508 12.60 -25.58 -10.07
N SER A 509 12.91 -25.37 -8.78
CA SER A 509 11.94 -25.57 -7.69
C SER A 509 10.66 -24.75 -7.85
N SER A 510 10.76 -23.51 -8.36
CA SER A 510 9.59 -22.66 -8.61
C SER A 510 8.80 -23.12 -9.84
N ILE A 511 9.47 -23.66 -10.85
CA ILE A 511 8.83 -24.23 -12.05
C ILE A 511 8.09 -25.51 -11.70
N ASP A 512 8.74 -26.43 -10.97
CA ASP A 512 8.15 -27.68 -10.51
C ASP A 512 6.90 -27.41 -9.67
N TRP A 513 6.97 -26.41 -8.79
CA TRP A 513 5.82 -25.98 -7.99
C TRP A 513 4.63 -25.53 -8.86
N LEU A 514 4.85 -24.80 -9.96
CA LEU A 514 3.78 -24.42 -10.90
C LEU A 514 3.22 -25.60 -11.70
N ILE A 515 4.03 -26.64 -11.95
CA ILE A 515 3.60 -27.88 -12.61
C ILE A 515 2.68 -28.67 -11.67
N ASP A 516 3.09 -28.83 -10.41
CA ASP A 516 2.33 -29.54 -9.39
C ASP A 516 0.92 -28.94 -9.16
N HIS A 517 0.80 -27.61 -9.31
CA HIS A 517 -0.47 -26.89 -9.19
C HIS A 517 -1.30 -26.84 -10.48
N ASN A 518 -0.88 -27.56 -11.54
CA ASN A 518 -1.53 -27.58 -12.86
C ASN A 518 -1.73 -26.17 -13.43
N ILE A 519 -0.70 -25.32 -13.34
CA ILE A 519 -0.68 -23.97 -13.91
C ILE A 519 0.07 -23.94 -15.24
N ILE A 520 1.16 -24.71 -15.30
CA ILE A 520 1.92 -24.98 -16.52
C ILE A 520 2.11 -26.49 -16.68
N LYS A 521 2.46 -26.94 -17.88
CA LYS A 521 2.80 -28.33 -18.17
C LYS A 521 3.99 -28.40 -19.11
N ILE A 522 4.70 -29.53 -19.08
CA ILE A 522 5.81 -29.82 -19.99
C ILE A 522 5.25 -30.71 -21.12
N ASP A 523 5.51 -30.34 -22.38
CA ASP A 523 5.18 -31.18 -23.53
C ASP A 523 6.30 -32.20 -23.85
N ASP A 524 6.06 -33.07 -24.83
CA ASP A 524 6.99 -34.15 -25.20
C ASP A 524 8.37 -33.65 -25.65
N GLU A 525 8.48 -32.37 -26.06
CA GLU A 525 9.72 -31.70 -26.46
C GLU A 525 10.37 -30.91 -25.31
N LYS A 526 9.94 -31.15 -24.07
CA LYS A 526 10.34 -30.41 -22.85
C LYS A 526 10.00 -28.92 -22.87
N ARG A 527 9.10 -28.46 -23.74
CA ARG A 527 8.65 -27.07 -23.77
C ARG A 527 7.59 -26.83 -22.70
N ILE A 528 7.71 -25.72 -22.01
CA ILE A 528 6.74 -25.28 -21.01
C ILE A 528 5.55 -24.65 -21.74
N THR A 529 4.37 -25.20 -21.49
CA THR A 529 3.11 -24.71 -22.06
C THR A 529 2.13 -24.34 -20.94
N PRO A 530 1.56 -23.12 -20.96
CA PRO A 530 0.62 -22.67 -19.94
C PRO A 530 -0.80 -23.23 -20.14
N TYR A 531 -1.54 -23.46 -19.05
CA TYR A 531 -2.99 -23.62 -19.10
C TYR A 531 -3.66 -22.26 -19.36
N ARG A 532 -3.74 -21.88 -20.63
CA ARG A 532 -4.09 -20.51 -21.09
C ARG A 532 -5.34 -19.92 -20.44
N GLU A 533 -6.41 -20.69 -20.31
CA GLU A 533 -7.67 -20.19 -19.74
C GLU A 533 -7.55 -19.90 -18.24
N LYS A 534 -6.87 -20.78 -17.49
CA LYS A 534 -6.62 -20.61 -16.05
C LYS A 534 -5.71 -19.42 -15.79
N ILE A 535 -4.60 -19.33 -16.51
CA ILE A 535 -3.67 -18.20 -16.40
C ILE A 535 -4.35 -16.88 -16.78
N LYS A 536 -5.20 -16.84 -17.81
CA LYS A 536 -5.93 -15.63 -18.18
C LYS A 536 -6.81 -15.10 -17.04
N ILE A 537 -7.51 -15.97 -16.32
CA ILE A 537 -8.33 -15.57 -15.16
C ILE A 537 -7.44 -15.08 -14.02
N LEU A 538 -6.35 -15.77 -13.74
CA LEU A 538 -5.40 -15.37 -12.70
C LEU A 538 -4.74 -14.03 -13.02
N ASN A 539 -4.41 -13.77 -14.29
CA ASN A 539 -3.86 -12.49 -14.74
C ASN A 539 -4.88 -11.35 -14.57
N GLU A 540 -6.15 -11.58 -14.92
CA GLU A 540 -7.23 -10.60 -14.69
C GLU A 540 -7.40 -10.27 -13.21
N LEU A 541 -7.32 -11.28 -12.33
CA LEU A 541 -7.35 -11.10 -10.88
C LEU A 541 -6.12 -10.35 -10.38
N TYR A 542 -4.93 -10.61 -10.91
CA TYR A 542 -3.69 -9.94 -10.53
C TYR A 542 -3.70 -8.46 -10.92
N GLU A 543 -4.14 -8.15 -12.15
CA GLU A 543 -4.15 -6.77 -12.67
C GLU A 543 -5.23 -5.88 -12.05
N HIS A 544 -6.37 -6.47 -11.65
CA HIS A 544 -7.55 -5.70 -11.23
C HIS A 544 -7.99 -5.96 -9.79
N ASN A 545 -7.40 -6.93 -9.09
CA ASN A 545 -7.83 -7.46 -7.79
C ASN A 545 -9.26 -8.04 -7.75
N VAL A 546 -10.01 -7.95 -8.85
CA VAL A 546 -11.40 -8.40 -8.95
C VAL A 546 -11.76 -8.70 -10.40
N VAL A 547 -12.61 -9.71 -10.59
CA VAL A 547 -13.27 -9.97 -11.88
C VAL A 547 -14.78 -10.11 -11.69
N CYS A 548 -15.55 -9.74 -12.72
CA CYS A 548 -17.01 -9.86 -12.71
C CYS A 548 -17.43 -11.18 -13.35
N PHE A 549 -18.06 -12.06 -12.57
CA PHE A 549 -18.39 -13.43 -12.94
C PHE A 549 -19.30 -13.50 -14.18
N ASN A 550 -20.23 -12.54 -14.32
CA ASN A 550 -21.19 -12.54 -15.43
C ASN A 550 -20.52 -12.42 -16.81
N TYR A 551 -19.37 -11.78 -16.92
CA TYR A 551 -18.61 -11.65 -18.18
C TYR A 551 -17.61 -12.81 -18.38
N LEU A 552 -17.41 -13.65 -17.36
CA LEU A 552 -16.51 -14.81 -17.40
C LEU A 552 -17.25 -16.16 -17.39
N LYS A 553 -18.56 -16.18 -17.68
CA LYS A 553 -19.38 -17.41 -17.70
C LYS A 553 -18.77 -18.54 -18.53
N LYS A 554 -18.07 -18.23 -19.64
CA LYS A 554 -17.38 -19.24 -20.46
C LYS A 554 -16.31 -20.04 -19.70
N TYR A 555 -15.78 -19.51 -18.61
CA TYR A 555 -14.76 -20.15 -17.78
C TYR A 555 -15.31 -20.64 -16.43
N GLN A 556 -16.62 -20.78 -16.29
CA GLN A 556 -17.27 -21.14 -15.02
C GLN A 556 -16.69 -22.42 -14.38
N LEU A 557 -16.38 -23.45 -15.18
CA LEU A 557 -15.79 -24.69 -14.66
C LEU A 557 -14.44 -24.45 -13.97
N ILE A 558 -13.59 -23.64 -14.59
CA ILE A 558 -12.26 -23.28 -14.06
C ILE A 558 -12.42 -22.44 -12.79
N ILE A 559 -13.34 -21.49 -12.77
CA ILE A 559 -13.58 -20.65 -11.59
C ILE A 559 -14.07 -21.50 -10.40
N ILE A 560 -14.93 -22.49 -10.65
CA ILE A 560 -15.39 -23.41 -9.60
C ILE A 560 -14.24 -24.29 -9.11
N GLU A 561 -13.33 -24.74 -9.99
CA GLU A 561 -12.11 -25.44 -9.61
C GLU A 561 -11.23 -24.56 -8.71
N LEU A 562 -10.94 -23.32 -9.12
CA LEU A 562 -10.16 -22.36 -8.33
C LEU A 562 -10.78 -22.10 -6.95
N LYS A 563 -12.12 -22.04 -6.86
CA LYS A 563 -12.84 -21.90 -5.59
C LYS A 563 -12.60 -23.09 -4.68
N LYS A 564 -12.63 -24.32 -5.22
CA LYS A 564 -12.36 -25.56 -4.47
C LYS A 564 -10.93 -25.63 -3.97
N LEU A 565 -9.99 -25.07 -4.73
CA LEU A 565 -8.58 -24.93 -4.33
C LEU A 565 -8.34 -23.79 -3.35
N GLY A 566 -9.38 -23.03 -2.95
CA GLY A 566 -9.24 -21.90 -2.02
C GLY A 566 -8.52 -20.68 -2.62
N MET A 567 -8.38 -20.61 -3.95
CA MET A 567 -7.67 -19.53 -4.65
C MET A 567 -8.55 -18.31 -4.93
N VAL A 568 -9.88 -18.48 -4.89
CA VAL A 568 -10.85 -17.41 -5.17
C VAL A 568 -12.07 -17.45 -4.25
N GLN A 569 -12.63 -16.27 -3.97
CA GLN A 569 -13.84 -16.07 -3.18
C GLN A 569 -14.86 -15.21 -3.94
N PHE A 570 -16.14 -15.43 -3.69
CA PHE A 570 -17.23 -14.69 -4.33
C PHE A 570 -17.83 -13.63 -3.41
N SER A 571 -18.37 -12.55 -3.99
CA SER A 571 -19.16 -11.54 -3.28
C SER A 571 -20.29 -11.01 -4.16
N SER A 572 -21.34 -10.49 -3.51
CA SER A 572 -22.56 -9.98 -4.15
C SER A 572 -22.88 -8.54 -3.69
N SER A 573 -21.92 -7.63 -3.85
CA SER A 573 -22.08 -6.19 -3.58
C SER A 573 -22.20 -5.40 -4.89
N LEU A 574 -22.85 -4.24 -4.89
CA LEU A 574 -22.97 -3.38 -6.08
C LEU A 574 -21.58 -2.98 -6.62
N PHE A 575 -20.75 -2.47 -5.71
CA PHE A 575 -19.37 -2.07 -5.94
C PHE A 575 -18.41 -3.20 -5.58
N SER A 576 -17.35 -3.35 -6.36
CA SER A 576 -16.24 -4.24 -6.02
C SER A 576 -15.40 -3.68 -4.86
N LYS A 577 -14.60 -4.50 -4.17
CA LYS A 577 -13.74 -4.02 -3.07
C LYS A 577 -12.83 -2.84 -3.48
N PRO A 578 -12.13 -2.86 -4.64
CA PRO A 578 -11.35 -1.70 -5.07
C PRO A 578 -12.19 -0.42 -5.29
N GLU A 579 -13.43 -0.57 -5.76
CA GLU A 579 -14.36 0.56 -5.89
C GLU A 579 -14.84 1.06 -4.53
N GLN A 580 -15.16 0.16 -3.59
CA GLN A 580 -15.53 0.51 -2.21
C GLN A 580 -14.40 1.31 -1.54
N ASP A 581 -13.16 0.84 -1.67
CA ASP A 581 -11.98 1.51 -1.12
C ASP A 581 -11.80 2.90 -1.74
N TYR A 582 -12.00 3.03 -3.05
CA TYR A 582 -11.96 4.31 -3.75
C TYR A 582 -13.05 5.29 -3.28
N TYR A 583 -14.29 4.83 -3.14
CA TYR A 583 -15.38 5.65 -2.59
C TYR A 583 -15.09 6.06 -1.14
N ASN A 584 -14.56 5.15 -0.32
CA ASN A 584 -14.17 5.46 1.06
C ASN A 584 -13.05 6.50 1.09
N TYR A 585 -12.02 6.35 0.26
CA TYR A 585 -10.94 7.31 0.10
C TYR A 585 -11.45 8.70 -0.30
N LEU A 586 -12.43 8.81 -1.20
CA LEU A 586 -12.97 10.10 -1.63
C LEU A 586 -13.92 10.74 -0.61
N PHE A 587 -14.87 9.97 -0.09
CA PHE A 587 -16.01 10.51 0.63
C PHE A 587 -15.83 10.56 2.15
N ASN A 588 -14.96 9.72 2.72
CA ASN A 588 -14.78 9.67 4.17
C ASN A 588 -13.31 9.49 4.59
N LYS A 589 -13.06 9.58 5.90
CA LYS A 589 -11.79 9.25 6.57
C LYS A 589 -11.90 8.07 7.53
N SER A 590 -12.91 7.22 7.31
CA SER A 590 -13.21 6.13 8.24
C SER A 590 -12.22 4.96 8.10
N GLU A 591 -11.86 4.64 6.85
CA GLU A 591 -10.97 3.54 6.52
C GLU A 591 -9.55 4.02 6.22
N PHE A 592 -9.43 5.11 5.45
CA PHE A 592 -8.15 5.64 5.02
C PHE A 592 -7.83 6.99 5.67
N ASP A 593 -6.67 7.06 6.32
CA ASP A 593 -6.21 8.27 7.03
C ASP A 593 -5.98 9.44 6.06
N ASN A 594 -5.44 9.14 4.87
CA ASN A 594 -5.20 10.10 3.80
C ASN A 594 -6.43 10.35 2.91
N GLY A 595 -7.64 9.92 3.31
CA GLY A 595 -8.88 10.17 2.58
C GLY A 595 -9.15 11.67 2.38
N LEU A 596 -9.81 12.02 1.28
CA LEU A 596 -10.13 13.41 0.93
C LEU A 596 -11.28 13.98 1.77
N ASP A 597 -12.15 13.12 2.30
CA ASP A 597 -13.27 13.47 3.19
C ASP A 597 -14.28 14.45 2.57
N ILE A 598 -14.44 14.41 1.24
CA ILE A 598 -15.20 15.42 0.49
C ILE A 598 -16.65 15.41 1.00
N ARG A 599 -17.35 14.27 0.95
CA ARG A 599 -18.74 14.14 1.41
C ARG A 599 -18.94 14.60 2.85
N ASN A 600 -18.17 14.07 3.79
CA ASN A 600 -18.31 14.44 5.21
C ASN A 600 -18.09 15.93 5.44
N SER A 601 -17.13 16.55 4.73
CA SER A 601 -16.85 17.97 4.89
C SER A 601 -18.05 18.85 4.50
N TYR A 602 -18.73 18.53 3.38
CA TYR A 602 -19.92 19.27 2.94
C TYR A 602 -21.17 18.99 3.78
N LEU A 603 -21.33 17.75 4.29
CA LEU A 603 -22.44 17.37 5.17
C LEU A 603 -22.32 18.00 6.56
N HIS A 604 -21.10 18.12 7.09
CA HIS A 604 -20.83 18.64 8.43
C HIS A 604 -20.38 20.10 8.48
N GLY A 605 -20.32 20.80 7.34
CA GLY A 605 -20.02 22.23 7.30
C GLY A 605 -18.55 22.59 7.49
N THR A 606 -17.63 21.61 7.39
CA THR A 606 -16.18 21.81 7.57
C THR A 606 -15.42 22.02 6.26
N GLN A 607 -16.14 22.13 5.13
CA GLN A 607 -15.55 22.40 3.83
C GLN A 607 -14.81 23.75 3.79
N ARG A 608 -13.82 23.87 2.90
CA ARG A 608 -13.06 25.12 2.72
C ARG A 608 -13.95 26.18 2.08
N VAL A 609 -13.86 27.42 2.55
CA VAL A 609 -14.57 28.56 1.95
C VAL A 609 -13.79 29.06 0.72
N ASN A 610 -13.82 28.30 -0.38
CA ASN A 610 -13.20 28.67 -1.65
C ASN A 610 -14.03 28.13 -2.81
N GLU A 611 -14.57 29.02 -3.64
CA GLU A 611 -15.48 28.64 -4.73
C GLU A 611 -14.79 27.80 -5.82
N ASN A 612 -13.49 28.02 -6.08
CA ASN A 612 -12.74 27.19 -7.02
C ASN A 612 -12.57 25.75 -6.51
N GLN A 613 -12.40 25.58 -5.20
CA GLN A 613 -12.35 24.24 -4.59
C GLN A 613 -13.73 23.59 -4.64
N ASN A 614 -14.78 24.35 -4.29
CA ASN A 614 -16.17 23.86 -4.38
C ASN A 614 -16.50 23.40 -5.81
N MET A 615 -16.04 24.13 -6.83
CA MET A 615 -16.22 23.75 -8.22
C MET A 615 -15.50 22.43 -8.54
N GLN A 616 -14.25 22.27 -8.10
CA GLN A 616 -13.50 21.02 -8.31
C GLN A 616 -14.19 19.83 -7.63
N ASP A 617 -14.59 20.00 -6.37
CA ASP A 617 -15.27 18.97 -5.59
C ASP A 617 -16.63 18.59 -6.21
N TYR A 618 -17.38 19.56 -6.75
CA TYR A 618 -18.62 19.32 -7.46
C TYR A 618 -18.44 18.39 -8.67
N PHE A 619 -17.40 18.60 -9.47
CA PHE A 619 -17.12 17.73 -10.61
C PHE A 619 -16.66 16.33 -10.17
N ILE A 620 -15.95 16.21 -9.04
CA ILE A 620 -15.64 14.91 -8.44
C ILE A 620 -16.96 14.20 -8.04
N PHE A 621 -17.91 14.90 -7.42
CA PHE A 621 -19.21 14.32 -7.11
C PHE A 621 -19.98 13.88 -8.35
N LEU A 622 -20.04 14.71 -9.39
CA LEU A 622 -20.69 14.35 -10.66
C LEU A 622 -20.07 13.11 -11.28
N GLN A 623 -18.73 13.07 -11.38
CA GLN A 623 -18.01 11.90 -11.88
C GLN A 623 -18.42 10.63 -11.11
N ASN A 624 -18.44 10.70 -9.78
CA ASN A 624 -18.80 9.57 -8.94
C ASN A 624 -20.28 9.17 -9.06
N MET A 625 -21.18 10.15 -9.24
CA MET A 625 -22.59 9.88 -9.53
C MET A 625 -22.77 9.19 -10.88
N ILE A 626 -22.01 9.57 -11.91
CA ILE A 626 -22.02 8.89 -13.20
C ILE A 626 -21.54 7.45 -13.08
N LEU A 627 -20.49 7.18 -12.28
CA LEU A 627 -20.08 5.81 -11.99
C LEU A 627 -21.22 5.02 -11.31
N ILE A 628 -21.93 5.61 -10.34
CA ILE A 628 -23.09 4.98 -9.70
C ILE A 628 -24.19 4.67 -10.74
N VAL A 629 -24.51 5.61 -11.63
CA VAL A 629 -25.47 5.42 -12.72
C VAL A 629 -25.07 4.23 -13.61
N ILE A 630 -23.79 4.16 -14.01
CA ILE A 630 -23.28 3.04 -14.82
C ILE A 630 -23.42 1.72 -14.07
N LYS A 631 -23.05 1.67 -12.78
CA LYS A 631 -23.14 0.44 -11.97
C LYS A 631 -24.58 -0.02 -11.75
N ILE A 632 -25.50 0.89 -11.48
CA ILE A 632 -26.93 0.54 -11.32
C ILE A 632 -27.50 0.07 -12.66
N ASN A 633 -27.20 0.75 -13.76
CA ASN A 633 -27.66 0.34 -15.09
C ASN A 633 -27.17 -1.07 -15.44
N GLU A 634 -25.89 -1.35 -15.19
CA GLU A 634 -25.29 -2.66 -15.41
C GLU A 634 -26.10 -3.79 -14.73
N GLU A 635 -26.52 -3.57 -13.48
CA GLU A 635 -27.30 -4.56 -12.72
C GLU A 635 -28.63 -4.88 -13.41
N PHE A 636 -29.36 -3.87 -13.87
CA PHE A 636 -30.62 -4.03 -14.57
C PHE A 636 -30.42 -4.73 -15.92
N CYS A 637 -29.43 -4.31 -16.72
CA CYS A 637 -29.12 -4.94 -18.01
C CYS A 637 -28.75 -6.42 -17.85
N LEU A 638 -27.92 -6.77 -16.87
CA LEU A 638 -27.48 -8.14 -16.61
C LEU A 638 -28.59 -9.04 -16.01
N LYS A 639 -29.54 -8.44 -15.28
CA LYS A 639 -30.70 -9.17 -14.73
C LYS A 639 -31.73 -9.46 -15.84
N CYS A 640 -32.01 -8.48 -16.68
CA CYS A 640 -32.98 -8.62 -17.78
C CYS A 640 -32.48 -9.53 -18.91
N SER A 641 -31.18 -9.56 -19.20
CA SER A 641 -30.59 -10.48 -20.19
C SER A 641 -30.60 -11.96 -19.78
N LYS A 642 -31.05 -12.28 -18.55
CA LYS A 642 -31.28 -13.65 -18.07
C LYS A 642 -32.73 -14.13 -18.25
N ARG A 643 -33.62 -13.35 -18.87
CA ARG A 643 -35.00 -13.76 -19.19
C ARG A 643 -35.16 -14.23 -20.63
#